data_AF-A0A3N7BXQ3-F1
#
_entry.id   AF-A0A3N7BXQ3-F1
#
_cell.length_a   1.000
_cell.length_b   1.000
_cell.length_c   1.000
_cell.angle_alpha   90.00
_cell.angle_beta   90.00
_cell.angle_gamma   90.00
#
_symmetry.space_group_name_H-M   'P 1'
#
loop_
_entity.id
_entity.type
_entity.pdbx_description
1 polymer ?
#
loop_
_entity_poly.entity_id
_entity_poly.type
_entity_poly.pdbx_seq_one_letter_code
_entity_poly.pdbx_strand_id
1 'polypeptide(L)'
;MPAAQVHRPVLKGRQSVAGLWFSSEWLPEPLRARRIVEAWRVGAQLFRFAEGDLLRFAAPVSLDCDRLAGWPLRREGAALCSAELDRNERAALPMADIWLVQGGEVLALQLSQATPFDVSMWLDAGPALLDTFDCREALPQPVVLDAEGRSVRDVLGDAIPPASDEQLEFLKSMAERARDMEARRGVMKTGAPARRASGPTGWAGSGNVHKWWGWALVALALLAFFLSGGKQAPSSVDLTKPSASRHEPSMQLDASSIGVAIATLLIVALVIWAMTRVEARRARQSKGGRPASKPATSARPAPSPSSPSPSLKPRGNATPLRSRWRDWMARMAIASQLSKLLGRQQAAYMRRMLKMFDDGDLMEALRHAIPLGGEGHDVGQAFGTPGRRDSLSLNGSNGPRSGIYVDDNFQEHLRQLYRKSFEKLDRDGRIDEAVFVLAELLQVRQEALDYLEKHQRHAQAAELALGWDRPSEVIVRLLCLAGDWRRAIAVARRDNAFANAVLQLQAKWPEMANRLREEWGEALAQRGEWLKAVDAVWPVPAAREKAVAWLLAAEAADGRLAARALVQRALLLPDTLDACAERLRALRDDPLLHRERAALASELLAVASHTATSRGLMAVLMPALLADHAGGHGRLDKKAFQALLRLNADPLLQADMPGGEMPGFQARPLVKQPRPLVLDAPAAGAHAVHDAALLDDGRYLLALGEAGAVMTDTTGHVLARFAAPAYRLVPAYSGQVALALAQRDGLWRVSRLDLVQRQIDDLGFAAIDHFVTEFDGIGWTVARGNRIQVLDTGRSLQDVLWQVADLPGEVVELTATRHLEQFVVHDDVLGPSLWRYQCELRRLLSRERMDFSAIPMSKHMLHPQLGAFRLLGETEEGGTLCLRWRVVAGIEGVVRVPDHADAPEGTALGFWVDGDWLVMLRSASGNCTLQWLVLGGGRAAATLAWPDGEPGMRAVANGWLVFDGQGRVLHLDTERSVATGFAIR
;
A
#
# COMPACT_ATOMS: atom_id res chain seq x y z
N MET A 1 62.72 -41.57 -24.38
CA MET A 1 61.52 -42.33 -24.01
C MET A 1 60.37 -41.75 -24.83
N PRO A 2 59.58 -42.54 -25.57
CA PRO A 2 58.37 -41.99 -26.19
C PRO A 2 57.47 -41.38 -25.10
N ALA A 3 56.81 -40.26 -25.40
CA ALA A 3 55.86 -39.64 -24.47
C ALA A 3 54.81 -40.68 -24.08
N ALA A 4 54.57 -40.88 -22.78
CA ALA A 4 53.57 -41.82 -22.32
C ALA A 4 52.21 -41.37 -22.86
N GLN A 5 51.58 -42.22 -23.68
CA GLN A 5 50.38 -41.87 -24.43
C GLN A 5 49.15 -42.38 -23.68
N VAL A 6 48.21 -41.48 -23.38
CA VAL A 6 46.98 -41.78 -22.63
C VAL A 6 45.79 -41.80 -23.59
N HIS A 7 45.03 -42.89 -23.59
CA HIS A 7 43.96 -43.14 -24.57
C HIS A 7 42.67 -42.38 -24.24
N ARG A 8 42.45 -42.01 -22.97
CA ARG A 8 41.28 -41.25 -22.50
C ARG A 8 41.69 -39.93 -21.83
N PRO A 9 42.07 -38.91 -22.61
CA PRO A 9 42.71 -37.70 -22.08
C PRO A 9 41.78 -36.74 -21.33
N VAL A 10 40.49 -37.06 -21.17
CA VAL A 10 39.49 -36.16 -20.59
C VAL A 10 38.57 -36.92 -19.62
N LEU A 11 38.41 -36.38 -18.41
CA LEU A 11 37.38 -36.81 -17.46
C LEU A 11 36.00 -36.32 -17.90
N LYS A 12 35.01 -37.21 -17.93
CA LYS A 12 33.62 -36.90 -18.33
C LYS A 12 32.61 -37.26 -17.24
N GLY A 13 31.47 -36.58 -17.26
CA GLY A 13 30.38 -36.79 -16.31
C GLY A 13 30.75 -36.48 -14.85
N ARG A 14 29.99 -37.04 -13.91
CA ARG A 14 30.22 -36.85 -12.47
C ARG A 14 31.42 -37.66 -11.98
N GLN A 15 32.45 -36.97 -11.47
CA GLN A 15 33.69 -37.56 -10.96
C GLN A 15 34.05 -37.02 -9.58
N SER A 16 34.87 -37.77 -8.84
CA SER A 16 35.49 -37.31 -7.59
C SER A 16 36.71 -36.44 -7.91
N VAL A 17 36.51 -35.13 -7.92
CA VAL A 17 37.51 -34.12 -8.31
C VAL A 17 38.25 -33.61 -7.06
N ALA A 18 39.56 -33.75 -7.03
CA ALA A 18 40.45 -33.31 -5.95
C ALA A 18 41.14 -31.95 -6.22
N GLY A 19 41.07 -31.45 -7.45
CA GLY A 19 41.54 -30.12 -7.81
C GLY A 19 41.15 -29.70 -9.23
N LEU A 20 41.45 -28.46 -9.59
CA LEU A 20 41.23 -27.89 -10.91
C LEU A 20 42.51 -27.24 -11.42
N TRP A 21 42.82 -27.44 -12.70
CA TRP A 21 43.93 -26.80 -13.38
C TRP A 21 43.46 -25.69 -14.32
N PHE A 22 44.13 -24.54 -14.27
CA PHE A 22 43.89 -23.39 -15.14
C PHE A 22 45.15 -23.05 -15.92
N SER A 23 45.20 -23.43 -17.20
CA SER A 23 46.37 -23.23 -18.08
C SER A 23 46.65 -21.75 -18.34
N SER A 24 47.92 -21.35 -18.28
CA SER A 24 48.36 -20.00 -18.65
C SER A 24 48.39 -19.76 -20.17
N GLU A 25 48.36 -20.82 -20.99
CA GLU A 25 48.45 -20.74 -22.45
C GLU A 25 47.22 -20.05 -23.08
N TRP A 26 46.03 -20.30 -22.53
CA TRP A 26 44.77 -19.79 -23.10
C TRP A 26 43.86 -19.07 -22.11
N LEU A 27 44.21 -19.03 -20.81
CA LEU A 27 43.52 -18.19 -19.83
C LEU A 27 44.48 -17.11 -19.34
N PRO A 28 44.24 -15.81 -19.64
CA PRO A 28 45.03 -14.74 -19.06
C PRO A 28 44.82 -14.67 -17.55
N GLU A 29 45.79 -14.14 -16.82
CA GLU A 29 45.80 -14.12 -15.35
C GLU A 29 44.51 -13.56 -14.71
N PRO A 30 43.93 -12.43 -15.16
CA PRO A 30 42.68 -11.92 -14.58
C PRO A 30 41.51 -12.90 -14.71
N LEU A 31 41.44 -13.64 -15.81
CA LEU A 31 40.37 -14.62 -16.04
C LEU A 31 40.60 -15.90 -15.22
N ARG A 32 41.86 -16.35 -15.06
CA ARG A 32 42.19 -17.45 -14.15
C ARG A 32 41.85 -17.09 -12.72
N ALA A 33 42.29 -15.93 -12.25
CA ALA A 33 42.02 -15.43 -10.90
C ALA A 33 40.52 -15.45 -10.59
N ARG A 34 39.70 -14.88 -11.49
CA ARG A 34 38.23 -14.91 -11.37
C ARG A 34 37.67 -16.34 -11.27
N ARG A 35 38.07 -17.24 -12.17
CA ARG A 35 37.57 -18.63 -12.19
C ARG A 35 38.02 -19.44 -10.96
N ILE A 36 39.22 -19.18 -10.45
CA ILE A 36 39.75 -19.80 -9.24
C ILE A 36 38.94 -19.35 -8.03
N VAL A 37 38.66 -18.04 -7.92
CA VAL A 37 37.82 -17.49 -6.85
C VAL A 37 36.40 -18.07 -6.94
N GLU A 38 35.81 -18.16 -8.13
CA GLU A 38 34.48 -18.78 -8.34
C GLU A 38 34.43 -20.27 -7.96
N ALA A 39 35.55 -20.99 -8.10
CA ALA A 39 35.66 -22.40 -7.74
C ALA A 39 36.18 -22.64 -6.32
N TRP A 40 36.50 -21.58 -5.56
CA TRP A 40 37.15 -21.67 -4.25
C TRP A 40 36.26 -22.38 -3.23
N ARG A 41 36.88 -23.11 -2.31
CA ARG A 41 36.21 -23.83 -1.22
C ARG A 41 37.00 -23.69 0.06
N VAL A 42 36.33 -23.77 1.21
CA VAL A 42 36.98 -23.71 2.53
C VAL A 42 38.09 -24.77 2.61
N GLY A 43 39.29 -24.34 2.99
CA GLY A 43 40.49 -25.19 3.08
C GLY A 43 41.18 -25.52 1.74
N ALA A 44 40.70 -24.97 0.61
CA ALA A 44 41.40 -25.08 -0.66
C ALA A 44 42.73 -24.32 -0.64
N GLN A 45 43.66 -24.73 -1.49
CA GLN A 45 44.98 -24.12 -1.62
C GLN A 45 45.28 -23.85 -3.09
N LEU A 46 45.88 -22.70 -3.37
CA LEU A 46 46.29 -22.31 -4.70
C LEU A 46 47.81 -22.44 -4.84
N PHE A 47 48.24 -23.10 -5.91
CA PHE A 47 49.64 -23.23 -6.29
C PHE A 47 49.84 -22.69 -7.69
N ARG A 48 50.78 -21.76 -7.85
CA ARG A 48 51.09 -21.12 -9.13
C ARG A 48 52.34 -21.74 -9.74
N PHE A 49 52.19 -22.24 -10.95
CA PHE A 49 53.24 -22.80 -11.82
C PHE A 49 53.53 -21.82 -12.98
N ALA A 50 54.57 -22.08 -13.76
CA ALA A 50 54.81 -21.34 -15.00
C ALA A 50 53.73 -21.65 -16.07
N GLU A 51 53.27 -22.90 -16.08
CA GLU A 51 52.31 -23.46 -17.03
C GLU A 51 50.84 -23.15 -16.67
N GLY A 52 50.57 -22.65 -15.46
CA GLY A 52 49.20 -22.40 -15.00
C GLY A 52 49.05 -22.36 -13.49
N ASP A 53 47.80 -22.33 -13.05
CA ASP A 53 47.43 -22.28 -11.63
C ASP A 53 46.65 -23.55 -11.24
N LEU A 54 47.06 -24.20 -10.15
CA LEU A 54 46.40 -25.35 -9.54
C LEU A 54 45.57 -24.93 -8.33
N LEU A 55 44.26 -25.10 -8.43
CA LEU A 55 43.36 -25.05 -7.27
C LEU A 55 43.21 -26.46 -6.68
N ARG A 56 43.79 -26.70 -5.51
CA ARG A 56 43.69 -27.98 -4.79
C ARG A 56 42.62 -27.92 -3.71
N PHE A 57 41.66 -28.84 -3.70
CA PHE A 57 40.64 -28.90 -2.66
C PHE A 57 41.15 -29.61 -1.40
N ALA A 58 40.60 -29.24 -0.23
CA ALA A 58 40.89 -29.90 1.05
C ALA A 58 40.50 -31.39 1.03
N ALA A 59 39.37 -31.71 0.41
CA ALA A 59 38.87 -33.06 0.20
C ALA A 59 38.29 -33.20 -1.22
N PRO A 60 38.32 -34.41 -1.82
CA PRO A 60 37.69 -34.65 -3.12
C PRO A 60 36.19 -34.36 -3.13
N VAL A 61 35.71 -33.74 -4.19
CA VAL A 61 34.30 -33.30 -4.36
C VAL A 61 33.70 -33.95 -5.60
N SER A 62 32.47 -34.44 -5.50
CA SER A 62 31.72 -34.91 -6.67
C SER A 62 31.26 -33.75 -7.56
N LEU A 63 31.88 -33.58 -8.73
CA LEU A 63 31.58 -32.51 -9.70
C LEU A 63 31.28 -33.08 -11.09
N ASP A 64 30.42 -32.38 -11.84
CA ASP A 64 30.15 -32.68 -13.26
C ASP A 64 31.24 -32.05 -14.13
N CYS A 65 32.14 -32.88 -14.65
CA CYS A 65 33.34 -32.46 -15.36
C CYS A 65 33.05 -31.70 -16.66
N ASP A 66 31.90 -31.95 -17.28
CA ASP A 66 31.53 -31.37 -18.58
C ASP A 66 31.12 -29.88 -18.47
N ARG A 67 30.93 -29.36 -17.25
CA ARG A 67 30.46 -27.99 -16.98
C ARG A 67 31.46 -27.12 -16.21
N LEU A 68 32.70 -27.60 -15.99
CA LEU A 68 33.69 -26.89 -15.17
C LEU A 68 34.47 -25.86 -15.99
N ALA A 69 34.79 -24.73 -15.35
CA ALA A 69 35.57 -23.66 -15.94
C ALA A 69 37.10 -23.89 -15.90
N GLY A 70 37.54 -25.00 -15.29
CA GLY A 70 38.93 -25.43 -15.18
C GLY A 70 39.04 -26.94 -15.42
N TRP A 71 40.25 -27.42 -15.73
CA TRP A 71 40.49 -28.82 -16.07
C TRP A 71 40.39 -29.69 -14.80
N PRO A 72 39.43 -30.61 -14.69
CA PRO A 72 39.27 -31.45 -13.50
C PRO A 72 40.47 -32.37 -13.27
N LEU A 73 40.89 -32.48 -12.00
CA LEU A 73 41.90 -33.41 -11.55
C LEU A 73 41.31 -34.39 -10.53
N ARG A 74 41.45 -35.68 -10.77
CA ARG A 74 41.13 -36.75 -9.79
C ARG A 74 42.39 -37.19 -9.06
N ARG A 75 42.22 -37.78 -7.88
CA ARG A 75 43.35 -38.35 -7.14
C ARG A 75 43.66 -39.76 -7.66
N GLU A 76 44.91 -39.97 -8.09
CA GLU A 76 45.46 -41.25 -8.53
C GLU A 76 46.64 -41.62 -7.63
N GLY A 77 46.37 -42.42 -6.59
CA GLY A 77 47.37 -42.67 -5.54
C GLY A 77 47.71 -41.39 -4.80
N ALA A 78 48.99 -40.98 -4.84
CA ALA A 78 49.47 -39.73 -4.26
C ALA A 78 49.38 -38.52 -5.21
N ALA A 79 49.19 -38.76 -6.52
CA ALA A 79 49.22 -37.71 -7.54
C ALA A 79 47.81 -37.24 -7.95
N LEU A 80 47.74 -36.07 -8.61
CA LEU A 80 46.55 -35.53 -9.25
C LEU A 80 46.61 -35.74 -10.76
N CYS A 81 45.56 -36.27 -11.38
CA CYS A 81 45.54 -36.57 -12.81
C CYS A 81 44.31 -36.01 -13.52
N SER A 82 44.49 -35.44 -14.72
CA SER A 82 43.41 -34.88 -15.54
C SER A 82 42.68 -35.90 -16.43
N ALA A 83 43.06 -37.18 -16.37
CA ALA A 83 42.56 -38.25 -17.23
C ALA A 83 42.19 -39.51 -16.44
N GLU A 84 41.42 -40.39 -17.07
CA GLU A 84 41.21 -41.74 -16.57
C GLU A 84 42.34 -42.65 -17.07
N LEU A 85 43.16 -43.15 -16.16
CA LEU A 85 44.31 -44.00 -16.48
C LEU A 85 43.98 -45.47 -16.28
N ASP A 86 44.35 -46.31 -17.25
CA ASP A 86 44.40 -47.75 -17.04
C ASP A 86 45.66 -48.16 -16.22
N ARG A 87 45.74 -49.44 -15.82
CA ARG A 87 46.85 -49.93 -15.00
C ARG A 87 48.22 -49.86 -15.71
N ASN A 88 48.25 -50.06 -17.01
CA ASN A 88 49.48 -50.09 -17.81
C ASN A 88 49.96 -48.66 -18.11
N GLU A 89 49.05 -47.77 -18.45
CA GLU A 89 49.28 -46.34 -18.61
C GLU A 89 49.86 -45.75 -17.32
N ARG A 90 49.24 -46.06 -16.16
CA ARG A 90 49.75 -45.60 -14.86
C ARG A 90 51.17 -46.08 -14.56
N ALA A 91 51.51 -47.32 -14.91
CA ALA A 91 52.84 -47.86 -14.68
C ALA A 91 53.92 -47.23 -15.60
N ALA A 92 53.50 -46.67 -16.73
CA ALA A 92 54.38 -46.03 -17.71
C ALA A 92 54.61 -44.53 -17.44
N LEU A 93 53.84 -43.91 -16.53
CA LEU A 93 53.98 -42.48 -16.22
C LEU A 93 55.21 -42.19 -15.33
N PRO A 94 55.92 -41.07 -15.54
CA PRO A 94 56.99 -40.64 -14.67
C PRO A 94 56.47 -40.24 -13.28
N MET A 95 57.30 -40.38 -12.25
CA MET A 95 56.95 -39.92 -10.90
C MET A 95 56.76 -38.40 -10.86
N ALA A 96 55.54 -37.96 -10.53
CA ALA A 96 55.17 -36.56 -10.38
C ALA A 96 53.99 -36.41 -9.41
N ASP A 97 53.79 -35.19 -8.91
CA ASP A 97 52.64 -34.89 -8.05
C ASP A 97 51.38 -34.59 -8.87
N ILE A 98 51.56 -34.17 -10.13
CA ILE A 98 50.47 -33.79 -11.04
C ILE A 98 50.78 -34.32 -12.45
N TRP A 99 49.79 -34.95 -13.07
CA TRP A 99 49.80 -35.38 -14.47
C TRP A 99 48.67 -34.67 -15.24
N LEU A 100 49.05 -33.78 -16.14
CA LEU A 100 48.14 -33.09 -17.06
C LEU A 100 48.24 -33.75 -18.43
N VAL A 101 47.12 -34.21 -18.97
CA VAL A 101 47.09 -34.96 -20.22
C VAL A 101 46.50 -34.10 -21.34
N GLN A 102 47.34 -33.61 -22.25
CA GLN A 102 46.93 -32.76 -23.38
C GLN A 102 47.15 -33.49 -24.69
N GLY A 103 46.09 -33.69 -25.48
CA GLY A 103 46.20 -34.39 -26.76
C GLY A 103 46.72 -35.84 -26.66
N GLY A 104 46.66 -36.44 -25.48
CA GLY A 104 47.20 -37.77 -25.19
C GLY A 104 48.64 -37.78 -24.66
N GLU A 105 49.34 -36.64 -24.64
CA GLU A 105 50.66 -36.49 -24.03
C GLU A 105 50.56 -36.05 -22.58
N VAL A 106 51.47 -36.53 -21.72
CA VAL A 106 51.48 -36.20 -20.29
C VAL A 106 52.54 -35.16 -19.94
N LEU A 107 52.08 -34.03 -19.43
CA LEU A 107 52.88 -33.05 -18.71
C LEU A 107 52.93 -33.42 -17.22
N ALA A 108 54.12 -33.69 -16.73
CA ALA A 108 54.38 -34.12 -15.36
C ALA A 108 54.95 -32.95 -14.54
N LEU A 109 54.24 -32.54 -13.49
CA LEU A 109 54.62 -31.40 -12.63
C LEU A 109 54.81 -31.84 -11.17
N GLN A 110 55.74 -31.18 -10.48
CA GLN A 110 55.99 -31.39 -9.05
C GLN A 110 55.53 -30.17 -8.26
N LEU A 111 54.90 -30.38 -7.09
CA LEU A 111 54.42 -29.28 -6.25
C LEU A 111 55.57 -28.37 -5.76
N SER A 112 56.80 -28.88 -5.70
CA SER A 112 58.01 -28.10 -5.41
C SER A 112 58.33 -27.02 -6.44
N GLN A 113 57.78 -27.13 -7.66
CA GLN A 113 57.96 -26.16 -8.75
C GLN A 113 56.98 -24.99 -8.64
N ALA A 114 55.98 -25.09 -7.76
CA ALA A 114 54.96 -24.06 -7.61
C ALA A 114 55.18 -23.18 -6.39
N THR A 115 54.72 -21.94 -6.49
CA THR A 115 54.61 -21.03 -5.36
C THR A 115 53.18 -21.08 -4.81
N PRO A 116 53.00 -21.32 -3.49
CA PRO A 116 51.70 -21.11 -2.86
C PRO A 116 51.30 -19.65 -3.04
N PHE A 117 50.09 -19.42 -3.55
CA PHE A 117 49.57 -18.08 -3.76
C PHE A 117 48.44 -17.81 -2.77
N ASP A 118 48.51 -16.69 -2.06
CA ASP A 118 47.44 -16.26 -1.17
C ASP A 118 46.34 -15.57 -1.97
N VAL A 119 45.20 -16.24 -2.13
CA VAL A 119 44.04 -15.74 -2.86
C VAL A 119 43.46 -14.47 -2.22
N SER A 120 43.75 -14.20 -0.94
CA SER A 120 43.34 -12.95 -0.29
C SER A 120 43.86 -11.70 -1.03
N MET A 121 44.99 -11.81 -1.72
CA MET A 121 45.57 -10.71 -2.52
C MET A 121 44.73 -10.31 -3.73
N TRP A 122 43.81 -11.18 -4.20
CA TRP A 122 42.86 -10.87 -5.28
C TRP A 122 41.53 -10.32 -4.78
N LEU A 123 41.30 -10.37 -3.47
CA LEU A 123 40.07 -9.91 -2.86
C LEU A 123 40.29 -8.49 -2.36
N ASP A 124 39.48 -7.56 -2.86
CA ASP A 124 39.40 -6.23 -2.26
C ASP A 124 38.85 -6.38 -0.83
N ALA A 125 39.35 -5.59 0.12
CA ALA A 125 39.09 -5.73 1.54
C ALA A 125 37.67 -5.25 1.91
N GLY A 126 36.66 -5.93 1.40
CA GLY A 126 35.26 -5.80 1.79
C GLY A 126 34.62 -4.42 1.58
N PRO A 127 33.39 -4.24 2.07
CA PRO A 127 32.73 -2.94 2.16
C PRO A 127 33.63 -1.90 2.81
N ALA A 128 33.47 -0.62 2.46
CA ALA A 128 33.96 0.46 3.29
C ALA A 128 33.50 0.23 4.74
N LEU A 129 34.44 0.24 5.69
CA LEU A 129 34.11 0.16 7.10
C LEU A 129 33.24 1.37 7.45
N LEU A 130 32.01 1.10 7.87
CA LEU A 130 31.10 2.13 8.33
C LEU A 130 31.46 2.53 9.76
N ASP A 131 31.57 3.83 10.01
CA ASP A 131 31.82 4.33 11.37
C ASP A 131 30.78 3.79 12.35
N THR A 132 31.25 3.36 13.52
CA THR A 132 30.40 2.92 14.62
C THR A 132 29.87 4.16 15.33
N PHE A 133 28.54 4.28 15.46
CA PHE A 133 27.92 5.31 16.28
C PHE A 133 28.14 5.01 17.75
N ASP A 134 28.54 6.03 18.51
CA ASP A 134 28.65 5.92 19.95
C ASP A 134 27.25 5.98 20.57
N CYS A 135 26.70 4.83 20.97
CA CYS A 135 25.37 4.70 21.58
C CYS A 135 25.23 5.49 22.90
N ARG A 136 26.31 6.08 23.44
CA ARG A 136 26.27 7.02 24.58
C ARG A 136 25.83 8.42 24.17
N GLU A 137 25.96 8.77 22.90
CA GLU A 137 25.50 10.05 22.36
C GLU A 137 23.99 10.06 22.23
N ALA A 138 23.36 11.18 22.62
CA ALA A 138 21.92 11.34 22.45
C ALA A 138 21.60 11.48 20.96
N LEU A 139 20.65 10.66 20.46
CA LEU A 139 20.15 10.82 19.11
C LEU A 139 19.55 12.23 18.93
N PRO A 140 19.82 12.89 17.78
CA PRO A 140 19.15 14.14 17.46
C PRO A 140 17.62 13.95 17.52
N GLN A 141 16.92 14.98 17.98
CA GLN A 141 15.47 14.93 18.05
C GLN A 141 14.88 15.10 16.65
N PRO A 142 13.95 14.23 16.24
CA PRO A 142 13.28 14.37 14.96
C PRO A 142 12.55 15.71 14.87
N VAL A 143 12.74 16.41 13.75
CA VAL A 143 12.08 17.66 13.43
C VAL A 143 10.73 17.34 12.81
N VAL A 144 9.68 17.60 13.57
CA VAL A 144 8.31 17.51 13.07
C VAL A 144 7.99 18.80 12.34
N LEU A 145 7.70 18.69 11.05
CA LEU A 145 7.24 19.84 10.29
C LEU A 145 5.81 20.15 10.73
N ASP A 146 5.63 21.34 11.30
CA ASP A 146 4.34 21.82 11.77
C ASP A 146 3.38 21.96 10.59
N ALA A 147 2.59 20.91 10.40
CA ALA A 147 1.50 20.85 9.44
C ALA A 147 0.14 21.09 10.13
N GLU A 148 0.13 21.43 11.43
CA GLU A 148 -1.06 21.87 12.12
C GLU A 148 -1.22 23.37 11.85
N GLY A 149 -2.34 23.75 11.24
CA GLY A 149 -2.59 25.16 11.01
C GLY A 149 -3.07 25.86 12.27
N ARG A 150 -2.82 27.15 12.33
CA ARG A 150 -3.21 28.00 13.45
C ARG A 150 -4.71 28.32 13.41
N SER A 151 -5.28 28.68 14.57
CA SER A 151 -6.68 29.12 14.61
C SER A 151 -6.84 30.45 13.86
N VAL A 152 -8.09 30.77 13.44
CA VAL A 152 -8.38 32.02 12.71
C VAL A 152 -7.87 33.25 13.47
N ARG A 153 -8.01 33.24 14.80
CA ARG A 153 -7.56 34.36 15.65
C ARG A 153 -6.04 34.40 15.81
N ASP A 154 -5.37 33.26 15.87
CA ASP A 154 -3.91 33.20 15.96
C ASP A 154 -3.25 33.68 14.65
N VAL A 155 -3.88 33.45 13.50
CA VAL A 155 -3.38 33.89 12.18
C VAL A 155 -3.57 35.40 11.98
N LEU A 156 -4.68 35.94 12.48
CA LEU A 156 -5.06 37.34 12.30
C LEU A 156 -4.53 38.24 13.43
N GLY A 157 -4.05 37.65 14.54
CA GLY A 157 -3.33 38.33 15.61
C GLY A 157 -4.17 39.40 16.32
N ASP A 158 -3.50 40.48 16.76
CA ASP A 158 -4.10 41.57 17.54
C ASP A 158 -5.11 42.42 16.76
N ALA A 159 -5.23 42.22 15.44
CA ALA A 159 -6.21 42.93 14.62
C ALA A 159 -7.66 42.60 15.02
N ILE A 160 -7.88 41.47 15.71
CA ILE A 160 -9.21 41.02 16.12
C ILE A 160 -9.27 40.92 17.65
N PRO A 161 -10.10 41.73 18.30
CA PRO A 161 -10.24 41.70 19.74
C PRO A 161 -10.82 40.35 20.23
N PRO A 162 -10.47 39.94 21.46
CA PRO A 162 -11.00 38.71 22.04
C PRO A 162 -12.53 38.78 22.16
N ALA A 163 -13.14 37.60 22.06
CA ALA A 163 -14.56 37.40 22.32
C ALA A 163 -14.97 38.07 23.64
N SER A 164 -16.12 38.76 23.64
CA SER A 164 -16.63 39.37 24.87
C SER A 164 -17.11 38.29 25.86
N ASP A 165 -16.99 38.55 27.16
CA ASP A 165 -17.51 37.66 28.20
C ASP A 165 -19.03 37.47 28.05
N GLU A 166 -19.75 38.52 27.62
CA GLU A 166 -21.19 38.45 27.32
C GLU A 166 -21.51 37.45 26.19
N GLN A 167 -20.69 37.40 25.14
CA GLN A 167 -20.86 36.45 24.03
C GLN A 167 -20.64 35.00 24.50
N LEU A 168 -19.61 34.78 25.33
CA LEU A 168 -19.30 33.46 25.90
C LEU A 168 -20.43 32.94 26.79
N GLU A 169 -20.97 33.80 27.66
CA GLU A 169 -22.12 33.49 28.51
C GLU A 169 -23.38 33.20 27.68
N PHE A 170 -23.63 33.99 26.63
CA PHE A 170 -24.73 33.77 25.71
C PHE A 170 -24.65 32.37 25.06
N LEU A 171 -23.49 32.00 24.50
CA LEU A 171 -23.29 30.69 23.85
C LEU A 171 -23.40 29.52 24.84
N LYS A 172 -22.84 29.65 26.05
CA LYS A 172 -23.00 28.65 27.13
C LYS A 172 -24.47 28.44 27.47
N SER A 173 -25.23 29.53 27.65
CA SER A 173 -26.65 29.47 28.00
C SER A 173 -27.52 28.83 26.90
N MET A 174 -27.13 28.95 25.64
CA MET A 174 -27.79 28.29 24.50
C MET A 174 -27.45 26.81 24.42
N ALA A 175 -26.20 26.42 24.66
CA ALA A 175 -25.74 25.04 24.65
C ALA A 175 -26.32 24.20 25.81
N GLU A 176 -26.55 24.81 26.97
CA GLU A 176 -27.24 24.19 28.12
C GLU A 176 -28.72 23.96 27.81
N ARG A 177 -29.41 24.94 27.22
CA ARG A 177 -30.80 24.79 26.80
C ARG A 177 -31.01 23.74 25.71
N ALA A 178 -30.09 23.63 24.76
CA ALA A 178 -30.14 22.59 23.74
C ALA A 178 -30.05 21.19 24.36
N ARG A 179 -29.14 21.01 25.34
CA ARG A 179 -29.02 19.77 26.12
C ARG A 179 -30.26 19.49 26.96
N ASP A 180 -30.85 20.49 27.60
CA ASP A 180 -32.09 20.34 28.36
C ASP A 180 -33.29 19.97 27.47
N MET A 181 -33.38 20.56 26.27
CA MET A 181 -34.40 20.23 25.28
C MET A 181 -34.24 18.81 24.72
N GLU A 182 -33.02 18.36 24.48
CA GLU A 182 -32.73 16.98 24.06
C GLU A 182 -33.00 15.96 25.18
N ALA A 183 -32.61 16.29 26.42
CA ALA A 183 -32.94 15.49 27.59
C ALA A 183 -34.46 15.38 27.78
N ARG A 184 -35.20 16.49 27.63
CA ARG A 184 -36.68 16.50 27.66
C ARG A 184 -37.29 15.71 26.50
N ARG A 185 -36.73 15.77 25.29
CA ARG A 185 -37.15 14.94 24.13
C ARG A 185 -36.87 13.44 24.34
N GLY A 186 -35.79 13.09 25.04
CA GLY A 186 -35.47 11.71 25.43
C GLY A 186 -36.39 11.17 26.50
N VAL A 187 -36.78 12.00 27.48
CA VAL A 187 -37.70 11.64 28.56
C VAL A 187 -39.16 11.53 28.08
N MET A 188 -39.59 12.34 27.11
CA MET A 188 -40.96 12.28 26.57
C MET A 188 -41.23 11.04 25.70
N LYS A 189 -40.20 10.26 25.35
CA LYS A 189 -40.33 8.94 24.70
C LYS A 189 -40.48 7.77 25.68
N THR A 190 -40.38 7.99 26.99
CA THR A 190 -40.37 6.90 28.00
C THR A 190 -41.44 7.00 29.09
N GLY A 191 -42.40 7.93 29.00
CA GLY A 191 -43.42 8.09 30.03
C GLY A 191 -44.85 8.29 29.49
N ALA A 192 -45.61 7.21 29.38
CA ALA A 192 -47.07 7.25 29.49
C ALA A 192 -47.57 5.94 30.15
N PRO A 193 -48.44 6.00 31.18
CA PRO A 193 -48.78 4.86 32.02
C PRO A 193 -49.80 3.94 31.36
N ALA A 194 -49.60 2.63 31.51
CA ALA A 194 -50.52 1.59 31.07
C ALA A 194 -51.79 1.59 31.93
N ARG A 195 -52.91 2.02 31.33
CA ARG A 195 -54.25 1.79 31.86
C ARG A 195 -54.93 0.75 30.98
N ARG A 196 -55.22 -0.41 31.56
CA ARG A 196 -56.04 -1.49 30.97
C ARG A 196 -57.47 -0.99 30.76
N ALA A 197 -57.98 -1.08 29.54
CA ALA A 197 -59.41 -1.21 29.26
C ALA A 197 -59.62 -1.92 27.92
N SER A 198 -60.42 -2.96 27.97
CA SER A 198 -60.96 -3.78 26.88
C SER A 198 -62.06 -3.06 26.10
N GLY A 199 -62.09 -3.21 24.77
CA GLY A 199 -63.28 -2.90 23.95
C GLY A 199 -62.95 -2.48 22.51
N PRO A 200 -63.80 -2.77 21.51
CA PRO A 200 -63.35 -3.22 20.19
C PRO A 200 -63.51 -2.20 19.05
N THR A 201 -62.85 -2.52 17.93
CA THR A 201 -63.21 -2.20 16.52
C THR A 201 -63.48 -0.75 16.12
N GLY A 202 -62.73 -0.25 15.12
CA GLY A 202 -63.22 0.82 14.25
C GLY A 202 -62.18 1.82 13.75
N TRP A 203 -61.62 1.51 12.58
CA TRP A 203 -61.37 2.42 11.45
C TRP A 203 -60.50 3.70 11.58
N ALA A 204 -59.43 3.67 10.76
CA ALA A 204 -59.12 4.58 9.65
C ALA A 204 -58.12 5.74 9.85
N GLY A 205 -57.18 5.82 8.89
CA GLY A 205 -56.34 6.98 8.55
C GLY A 205 -54.83 6.71 8.62
N SER A 206 -54.22 5.98 7.68
CA SER A 206 -53.79 6.40 6.33
C SER A 206 -52.76 7.53 6.29
N GLY A 207 -51.61 7.28 5.64
CA GLY A 207 -50.81 8.34 5.02
C GLY A 207 -49.29 8.10 4.85
N ASN A 208 -48.86 7.19 3.96
CA ASN A 208 -47.75 7.39 2.98
C ASN A 208 -47.20 6.08 2.37
N VAL A 209 -48.05 5.30 1.68
CA VAL A 209 -47.59 4.18 0.84
C VAL A 209 -47.98 4.35 -0.65
N HIS A 210 -48.81 5.35 -1.00
CA HIS A 210 -49.37 5.44 -2.36
C HIS A 210 -48.61 6.25 -3.40
N LYS A 211 -47.40 6.76 -3.13
CA LYS A 211 -46.66 7.53 -4.16
C LYS A 211 -45.83 6.67 -5.14
N TRP A 212 -45.60 5.39 -4.85
CA TRP A 212 -44.75 4.52 -5.67
C TRP A 212 -45.53 3.49 -6.50
N TRP A 213 -46.76 3.16 -6.10
CA TRP A 213 -47.68 2.33 -6.90
C TRP A 213 -48.16 3.00 -8.18
N GLY A 214 -48.27 4.34 -8.18
CA GLY A 214 -48.63 5.10 -9.39
C GLY A 214 -47.61 4.92 -10.52
N TRP A 215 -46.32 4.94 -10.21
CA TRP A 215 -45.25 4.75 -11.20
C TRP A 215 -45.16 3.30 -11.69
N ALA A 216 -45.40 2.32 -10.82
CA ALA A 216 -45.47 0.91 -11.20
C ALA A 216 -46.66 0.63 -12.14
N LEU A 217 -47.83 1.22 -11.87
CA LEU A 217 -49.00 1.10 -12.74
C LEU A 217 -48.81 1.79 -14.10
N VAL A 218 -48.14 2.95 -14.14
CA VAL A 218 -47.81 3.64 -15.41
C VAL A 218 -46.83 2.83 -16.25
N ALA A 219 -45.80 2.23 -15.63
CA ALA A 219 -44.86 1.36 -16.34
C ALA A 219 -45.53 0.09 -16.88
N LEU A 220 -46.45 -0.50 -16.12
CA LEU A 220 -47.20 -1.70 -16.52
C LEU A 220 -48.25 -1.40 -17.60
N ALA A 221 -48.87 -0.20 -17.57
CA ALA A 221 -49.78 0.27 -18.61
C ALA A 221 -49.05 0.60 -19.92
N LEU A 222 -47.85 1.18 -19.86
CA LEU A 222 -47.01 1.41 -21.05
C LEU A 222 -46.56 0.08 -21.67
N LEU A 223 -46.18 -0.90 -20.85
CA LEU A 223 -45.83 -2.25 -21.32
C LEU A 223 -47.03 -2.94 -21.98
N ALA A 224 -48.23 -2.83 -21.41
CA ALA A 224 -49.46 -3.39 -21.97
C ALA A 224 -49.90 -2.69 -23.27
N PHE A 225 -49.72 -1.36 -23.36
CA PHE A 225 -50.01 -0.60 -24.59
C PHE A 225 -49.11 -1.05 -25.74
N PHE A 226 -47.80 -1.21 -25.49
CA PHE A 226 -46.85 -1.70 -26.49
C PHE A 226 -47.08 -3.15 -26.91
N LEU A 227 -47.51 -4.04 -26.00
CA LEU A 227 -47.89 -5.42 -26.32
C LEU A 227 -49.22 -5.52 -27.09
N SER A 228 -50.08 -4.51 -27.00
CA SER A 228 -51.39 -4.46 -27.68
C SER A 228 -51.33 -3.86 -29.09
N GLY A 229 -50.29 -3.08 -29.43
CA GLY A 229 -50.12 -2.39 -30.71
C GLY A 229 -49.83 -3.29 -31.93
N GLY A 230 -49.71 -4.61 -31.75
CA GLY A 230 -49.38 -5.58 -32.81
C GLY A 230 -50.56 -6.28 -33.46
N LYS A 231 -51.80 -5.81 -33.31
CA LYS A 231 -52.99 -6.45 -33.91
C LYS A 231 -53.74 -5.49 -34.83
N GLN A 232 -53.39 -5.48 -36.11
CA GLN A 232 -54.27 -4.98 -37.17
C GLN A 232 -55.02 -6.16 -37.80
N ALA A 233 -56.35 -6.08 -37.80
CA ALA A 233 -57.27 -6.96 -38.52
C ALA A 233 -57.64 -6.31 -39.88
N PRO A 234 -58.11 -7.09 -40.87
CA PRO A 234 -57.93 -6.77 -42.29
C PRO A 234 -59.15 -6.10 -42.93
N SER A 235 -58.92 -5.38 -44.03
CA SER A 235 -59.97 -5.04 -45.00
C SER A 235 -59.46 -5.03 -46.45
N SER A 236 -60.14 -5.89 -47.24
CA SER A 236 -60.49 -5.82 -48.67
C SER A 236 -59.45 -5.54 -49.77
N VAL A 237 -59.10 -6.62 -50.47
CA VAL A 237 -59.21 -6.87 -51.93
C VAL A 237 -59.02 -5.69 -52.90
N ASP A 238 -57.98 -5.76 -53.74
CA ASP A 238 -58.17 -5.74 -55.20
C ASP A 238 -57.07 -6.50 -55.97
N LEU A 239 -57.47 -7.11 -57.09
CA LEU A 239 -56.72 -8.06 -57.91
C LEU A 239 -55.88 -7.37 -59.00
N THR A 240 -54.64 -7.83 -59.22
CA THR A 240 -54.10 -8.22 -60.56
C THR A 240 -52.62 -8.66 -60.53
N LYS A 241 -52.41 -9.99 -60.56
CA LYS A 241 -51.46 -10.80 -61.37
C LYS A 241 -49.91 -10.59 -61.32
N PRO A 242 -49.11 -11.65 -61.66
CA PRO A 242 -48.10 -12.17 -60.75
C PRO A 242 -46.68 -12.31 -61.35
N SER A 243 -45.64 -12.46 -60.54
CA SER A 243 -44.48 -13.33 -60.85
C SER A 243 -43.66 -13.67 -59.59
N ALA A 244 -43.08 -14.87 -59.62
CA ALA A 244 -42.48 -15.61 -58.53
C ALA A 244 -41.11 -15.09 -58.03
N SER A 245 -40.84 -15.22 -56.72
CA SER A 245 -39.79 -16.10 -56.16
C SER A 245 -39.58 -15.82 -54.66
N ARG A 246 -39.08 -16.86 -53.96
CA ARG A 246 -39.05 -17.06 -52.51
C ARG A 246 -38.36 -15.94 -51.73
N HIS A 247 -38.96 -15.52 -50.62
CA HIS A 247 -38.34 -14.69 -49.58
C HIS A 247 -38.21 -15.47 -48.27
N GLU A 248 -37.00 -15.51 -47.73
CA GLU A 248 -36.72 -15.82 -46.33
C GLU A 248 -37.23 -14.65 -45.45
N PRO A 249 -37.81 -14.92 -44.26
CA PRO A 249 -38.37 -13.87 -43.43
C PRO A 249 -37.28 -13.12 -42.66
N SER A 250 -36.82 -11.99 -43.18
CA SER A 250 -36.07 -11.01 -42.40
C SER A 250 -37.02 -10.28 -41.45
N MET A 251 -36.99 -10.63 -40.18
CA MET A 251 -37.68 -9.93 -39.10
C MET A 251 -36.97 -8.58 -38.88
N GLN A 252 -37.35 -7.55 -39.63
CA GLN A 252 -36.91 -6.18 -39.39
C GLN A 252 -37.56 -5.67 -38.10
N LEU A 253 -36.84 -5.80 -36.98
CA LEU A 253 -37.15 -5.11 -35.74
C LEU A 253 -36.62 -3.68 -35.85
N ASP A 254 -37.53 -2.72 -35.81
CA ASP A 254 -37.24 -1.30 -35.86
C ASP A 254 -36.40 -0.89 -34.62
N ALA A 255 -35.15 -0.44 -34.85
CA ALA A 255 -34.13 -0.26 -33.81
C ALA A 255 -34.52 0.75 -32.71
N SER A 256 -35.51 1.61 -32.98
CA SER A 256 -36.08 2.56 -32.03
C SER A 256 -36.92 1.89 -30.92
N SER A 257 -37.50 0.72 -31.19
CA SER A 257 -38.41 0.01 -30.26
C SER A 257 -37.67 -0.88 -29.26
N ILE A 258 -36.49 -1.39 -29.61
CA ILE A 258 -35.63 -2.22 -28.73
C ILE A 258 -35.00 -1.36 -27.62
N GLY A 259 -34.57 -0.13 -27.94
CA GLY A 259 -33.97 0.78 -26.95
C GLY A 259 -34.92 1.12 -25.80
N VAL A 260 -36.21 1.29 -26.11
CA VAL A 260 -37.24 1.62 -25.11
C VAL A 260 -37.60 0.40 -24.24
N ALA A 261 -37.61 -0.81 -24.83
CA ALA A 261 -37.83 -2.06 -24.09
C ALA A 261 -36.69 -2.37 -23.11
N ILE A 262 -35.43 -2.10 -23.51
CA ILE A 262 -34.26 -2.26 -22.63
C ILE A 262 -34.29 -1.23 -21.50
N ALA A 263 -34.61 0.03 -21.80
CA ALA A 263 -34.71 1.08 -20.78
C ALA A 263 -35.81 0.79 -19.75
N THR A 264 -36.95 0.26 -20.18
CA THR A 264 -38.05 -0.13 -19.28
C THR A 264 -37.70 -1.36 -18.43
N LEU A 265 -37.03 -2.36 -18.98
CA LEU A 265 -36.49 -3.51 -18.21
C LEU A 265 -35.47 -3.10 -17.14
N LEU A 266 -34.58 -2.14 -17.47
CA LEU A 266 -33.60 -1.61 -16.51
C LEU A 266 -34.26 -0.86 -15.34
N ILE A 267 -35.33 -0.09 -15.60
CA ILE A 267 -36.09 0.61 -14.55
C ILE A 267 -36.79 -0.42 -13.64
N VAL A 268 -37.39 -1.46 -14.20
CA VAL A 268 -38.04 -2.53 -13.42
C VAL A 268 -37.00 -3.27 -12.55
N ALA A 269 -35.84 -3.62 -13.11
CA ALA A 269 -34.76 -4.26 -12.36
C ALA A 269 -34.23 -3.39 -11.21
N LEU A 270 -34.10 -2.08 -11.42
CA LEU A 270 -33.67 -1.12 -10.40
C LEU A 270 -34.67 -1.03 -9.23
N VAL A 271 -35.97 -1.09 -9.53
CA VAL A 271 -37.05 -1.11 -8.52
C VAL A 271 -37.01 -2.41 -7.70
N ILE A 272 -36.82 -3.56 -8.34
CA ILE A 272 -36.69 -4.86 -7.64
C ILE A 272 -35.43 -4.88 -6.75
N TRP A 273 -34.31 -4.36 -7.24
CA TRP A 273 -33.08 -4.23 -6.45
C TRP A 273 -33.25 -3.32 -5.23
N ALA A 274 -34.02 -2.24 -5.36
CA ALA A 274 -34.34 -1.37 -4.22
C ALA A 274 -35.25 -2.07 -3.19
N MET A 275 -36.21 -2.89 -3.64
CA MET A 275 -37.10 -3.66 -2.75
C MET A 275 -36.32 -4.67 -1.89
N THR A 276 -35.44 -5.46 -2.50
CA THR A 276 -34.66 -6.50 -1.79
C THR A 276 -33.71 -5.92 -0.73
N ARG A 277 -33.18 -4.70 -0.94
CA ARG A 277 -32.33 -4.02 0.05
C ARG A 277 -33.10 -3.47 1.26
N VAL A 278 -34.39 -3.15 1.12
CA VAL A 278 -35.21 -2.66 2.24
C VAL A 278 -35.65 -3.81 3.15
N GLU A 279 -35.93 -4.99 2.59
CA GLU A 279 -36.26 -6.18 3.37
C GLU A 279 -35.05 -6.73 4.15
N ALA A 280 -33.85 -6.72 3.55
CA ALA A 280 -32.60 -7.09 4.23
C ALA A 280 -32.27 -6.17 5.42
N ARG A 281 -32.76 -4.91 5.41
CA ARG A 281 -32.61 -3.95 6.52
C ARG A 281 -33.65 -4.17 7.62
N ARG A 282 -34.85 -4.69 7.31
CA ARG A 282 -35.88 -5.03 8.31
C ARG A 282 -35.58 -6.34 9.05
N ALA A 283 -34.94 -7.31 8.42
CA ALA A 283 -34.53 -8.56 9.07
C ALA A 283 -33.41 -8.39 10.12
N ARG A 284 -32.65 -7.29 10.07
CA ARG A 284 -31.57 -6.97 11.04
C ARG A 284 -32.03 -6.19 12.26
N GLN A 285 -33.31 -5.78 12.34
CA GLN A 285 -33.86 -5.01 13.46
C GLN A 285 -34.74 -5.83 14.43
N SER A 286 -34.92 -7.14 14.22
CA SER A 286 -35.87 -7.96 15.01
C SER A 286 -35.27 -9.01 15.95
N LYS A 287 -33.97 -8.98 16.29
CA LYS A 287 -33.42 -9.86 17.33
C LYS A 287 -32.43 -9.13 18.24
N GLY A 288 -32.89 -8.77 19.43
CA GLY A 288 -32.11 -8.17 20.51
C GLY A 288 -32.91 -8.13 21.80
N GLY A 289 -33.35 -9.30 22.29
CA GLY A 289 -33.91 -9.45 23.64
C GLY A 289 -32.78 -9.57 24.67
N ARG A 290 -32.83 -8.75 25.73
CA ARG A 290 -32.08 -8.94 26.99
C ARG A 290 -32.90 -9.83 27.93
N PRO A 291 -32.24 -10.59 28.82
CA PRO A 291 -32.68 -10.70 30.19
C PRO A 291 -31.78 -9.88 31.12
N ALA A 292 -32.38 -9.47 32.23
CA ALA A 292 -31.80 -8.63 33.26
C ALA A 292 -31.57 -9.46 34.53
N SER A 293 -30.55 -9.10 35.30
CA SER A 293 -30.57 -9.19 36.76
C SER A 293 -29.61 -8.15 37.37
N LYS A 294 -29.98 -7.65 38.54
CA LYS A 294 -29.35 -6.67 39.44
C LYS A 294 -29.65 -7.20 40.86
N PRO A 295 -29.15 -6.61 41.97
CA PRO A 295 -27.89 -5.89 42.23
C PRO A 295 -27.27 -6.25 43.61
N ALA A 296 -26.13 -5.64 44.00
CA ALA A 296 -25.84 -5.32 45.42
C ALA A 296 -24.81 -4.17 45.61
N THR A 297 -24.86 -3.56 46.81
CA THR A 297 -24.58 -2.18 47.27
C THR A 297 -23.17 -1.85 47.82
N SER A 298 -22.84 -0.54 47.89
CA SER A 298 -21.88 0.20 48.79
C SER A 298 -20.38 0.19 48.42
N ALA A 299 -19.52 1.22 48.63
CA ALA A 299 -19.47 2.41 49.50
C ALA A 299 -18.55 3.55 48.95
N ARG A 300 -18.37 4.64 49.72
CA ARG A 300 -17.76 5.99 49.43
C ARG A 300 -16.22 6.07 49.78
N PRO A 301 -15.45 7.20 49.70
CA PRO A 301 -14.34 7.40 48.74
C PRO A 301 -12.94 7.88 49.30
N ALA A 302 -11.97 8.07 48.37
CA ALA A 302 -10.75 8.95 48.33
C ALA A 302 -9.35 8.28 48.49
N PRO A 303 -8.23 8.87 47.98
CA PRO A 303 -8.00 9.84 46.88
C PRO A 303 -7.03 9.31 45.76
N SER A 304 -6.88 10.10 44.69
CA SER A 304 -6.18 9.84 43.42
C SER A 304 -4.65 9.64 43.49
N PRO A 305 -4.04 9.10 42.41
CA PRO A 305 -3.19 9.98 41.59
C PRO A 305 -3.43 9.89 40.08
N SER A 306 -3.15 11.04 39.44
CA SER A 306 -2.74 11.31 38.04
C SER A 306 -3.43 10.57 36.90
N SER A 307 -4.04 11.35 36.02
CA SER A 307 -4.69 10.86 34.81
C SER A 307 -4.15 11.56 33.55
N PRO A 308 -4.23 10.89 32.39
CA PRO A 308 -3.73 11.35 31.10
C PRO A 308 -4.68 12.31 30.36
N SER A 309 -4.11 13.18 29.51
CA SER A 309 -4.76 14.21 28.67
C SER A 309 -5.12 13.69 27.24
N PRO A 310 -5.97 14.40 26.46
CA PRO A 310 -6.79 13.78 25.41
C PRO A 310 -6.28 13.93 23.95
N SER A 311 -6.75 13.02 23.10
CA SER A 311 -6.43 12.76 21.68
C SER A 311 -7.09 13.69 20.64
N LEU A 312 -6.42 13.86 19.49
CA LEU A 312 -6.75 14.66 18.30
C LEU A 312 -8.03 14.22 17.53
N LYS A 313 -8.63 15.19 16.81
CA LYS A 313 -9.94 15.10 16.14
C LYS A 313 -9.90 14.35 14.79
N PRO A 314 -10.93 13.53 14.46
CA PRO A 314 -11.10 12.94 13.13
C PRO A 314 -11.73 13.91 12.12
N ARG A 315 -11.23 13.91 10.88
CA ARG A 315 -11.84 14.59 9.71
C ARG A 315 -13.26 14.04 9.45
N GLY A 316 -14.18 14.82 8.88
CA GLY A 316 -15.53 14.42 8.42
C GLY A 316 -15.69 14.56 6.89
N ASN A 317 -16.37 13.63 6.19
CA ASN A 317 -16.72 13.78 4.76
C ASN A 317 -18.23 13.49 4.53
N ALA A 318 -18.80 14.34 3.65
CA ALA A 318 -20.01 14.20 2.83
C ALA A 318 -21.42 14.45 3.43
N THR A 319 -21.90 15.64 3.09
CA THR A 319 -23.24 16.10 2.69
C THR A 319 -24.39 15.08 2.64
N PRO A 320 -25.56 15.36 3.26
CA PRO A 320 -26.82 14.78 2.86
C PRO A 320 -27.53 15.61 1.77
N LEU A 321 -28.10 14.92 0.78
CA LEU A 321 -29.04 15.48 -0.19
C LEU A 321 -30.14 16.29 0.52
N ARG A 322 -30.25 17.58 0.19
CA ARG A 322 -31.36 18.44 0.62
C ARG A 322 -32.65 18.01 -0.07
N SER A 323 -33.61 17.49 0.69
CA SER A 323 -34.95 17.17 0.21
C SER A 323 -35.82 18.43 0.11
N ARG A 324 -36.10 18.90 -1.13
CA ARG A 324 -36.83 20.12 -1.53
C ARG A 324 -38.32 20.22 -1.12
N TRP A 325 -38.78 19.45 -0.14
CA TRP A 325 -40.16 19.50 0.35
C TRP A 325 -40.29 20.21 1.72
N ARG A 326 -39.16 20.55 2.36
CA ARG A 326 -39.14 21.37 3.60
C ARG A 326 -39.40 22.86 3.34
N ASP A 327 -39.09 23.37 2.15
CA ASP A 327 -39.36 24.78 1.77
C ASP A 327 -40.85 25.09 1.61
N TRP A 328 -41.68 24.06 1.37
CA TRP A 328 -43.13 24.22 1.24
C TRP A 328 -43.82 24.28 2.62
N MET A 329 -43.29 23.57 3.63
CA MET A 329 -43.82 23.60 5.00
C MET A 329 -43.43 24.87 5.77
N ALA A 330 -42.39 25.59 5.34
CA ALA A 330 -42.01 26.88 5.92
C ALA A 330 -42.99 28.02 5.58
N ARG A 331 -43.73 27.92 4.46
CA ARG A 331 -44.71 28.94 4.06
C ARG A 331 -46.07 28.81 4.76
N MET A 332 -46.34 27.67 5.40
CA MET A 332 -47.59 27.44 6.15
C MET A 332 -47.43 27.65 7.67
N ALA A 333 -46.24 28.01 8.16
CA ALA A 333 -45.98 28.31 9.57
C ALA A 333 -45.92 29.83 9.88
N ILE A 334 -46.36 30.70 8.96
CA ILE A 334 -46.38 32.16 9.12
C ILE A 334 -47.58 32.66 9.96
N ALA A 335 -48.37 31.74 10.55
CA ALA A 335 -49.46 32.11 11.45
C ALA A 335 -49.46 31.24 12.71
N SER A 336 -48.50 31.44 13.60
CA SER A 336 -48.75 31.44 15.06
C SER A 336 -47.51 31.81 15.86
N GLN A 337 -47.75 32.55 16.93
CA GLN A 337 -46.80 33.19 17.81
C GLN A 337 -45.75 32.24 18.43
N LEU A 338 -44.50 32.33 18.00
CA LEU A 338 -43.37 31.68 18.69
C LEU A 338 -42.15 32.60 18.88
N SER A 339 -42.38 33.92 18.93
CA SER A 339 -41.39 34.92 19.36
C SER A 339 -41.41 35.20 20.88
N LYS A 340 -42.27 34.52 21.65
CA LYS A 340 -42.42 34.75 23.12
C LYS A 340 -41.60 33.80 24.02
N LEU A 341 -40.69 33.00 23.46
CA LEU A 341 -39.87 32.05 24.21
C LEU A 341 -38.35 32.31 24.10
N LEU A 342 -37.93 33.53 23.77
CA LEU A 342 -36.56 33.98 24.06
C LEU A 342 -36.55 34.75 25.39
N GLY A 343 -35.68 34.35 26.32
CA GLY A 343 -35.54 35.03 27.62
C GLY A 343 -35.13 36.51 27.45
N ARG A 344 -35.60 37.39 28.36
CA ARG A 344 -35.38 38.86 28.30
C ARG A 344 -33.91 39.26 28.12
N GLN A 345 -32.98 38.53 28.74
CA GLN A 345 -31.53 38.79 28.63
C GLN A 345 -30.98 38.46 27.23
N GLN A 346 -31.51 37.44 26.56
CA GLN A 346 -31.04 37.00 25.23
C GLN A 346 -31.48 38.00 24.16
N ALA A 347 -32.73 38.47 24.24
CA ALA A 347 -33.23 39.53 23.36
C ALA A 347 -32.50 40.86 23.60
N ALA A 348 -32.10 41.17 24.84
CA ALA A 348 -31.31 42.36 25.15
C ALA A 348 -29.90 42.28 24.56
N TYR A 349 -29.21 41.15 24.72
CA TYR A 349 -27.91 40.89 24.09
C TYR A 349 -27.98 41.05 22.56
N MET A 350 -28.97 40.41 21.92
CA MET A 350 -29.12 40.45 20.47
C MET A 350 -29.43 41.87 19.95
N ARG A 351 -30.25 42.66 20.66
CA ARG A 351 -30.49 44.06 20.28
C ARG A 351 -29.25 44.92 20.41
N ARG A 352 -28.43 44.72 21.46
CA ARG A 352 -27.17 45.46 21.63
C ARG A 352 -26.18 45.14 20.51
N MET A 353 -26.02 43.86 20.18
CA MET A 353 -25.17 43.41 19.10
C MET A 353 -25.60 43.99 17.74
N LEU A 354 -26.89 43.90 17.39
CA LEU A 354 -27.42 44.48 16.14
C LEU A 354 -27.22 46.00 16.10
N LYS A 355 -27.44 46.68 17.24
CA LYS A 355 -27.21 48.12 17.37
C LYS A 355 -25.74 48.49 17.14
N MET A 356 -24.77 47.71 17.61
CA MET A 356 -23.34 47.96 17.35
C MET A 356 -23.01 47.88 15.86
N PHE A 357 -23.59 46.92 15.13
CA PHE A 357 -23.44 46.82 13.67
C PHE A 357 -24.11 47.99 12.94
N ASP A 358 -25.32 48.40 13.36
CA ASP A 358 -26.06 49.52 12.76
C ASP A 358 -25.40 50.89 13.03
N ASP A 359 -24.89 51.09 14.25
CA ASP A 359 -24.20 52.31 14.68
C ASP A 359 -22.79 52.43 14.05
N GLY A 360 -22.32 51.38 13.35
CA GLY A 360 -21.06 51.36 12.64
C GLY A 360 -19.83 51.10 13.51
N ASP A 361 -20.01 50.73 14.78
CA ASP A 361 -18.96 50.31 15.71
C ASP A 361 -18.55 48.86 15.43
N LEU A 362 -17.89 48.66 14.29
CA LEU A 362 -17.57 47.34 13.78
C LEU A 362 -16.60 46.57 14.68
N MET A 363 -15.70 47.24 15.39
CA MET A 363 -14.74 46.54 16.26
C MET A 363 -15.44 45.91 17.45
N GLU A 364 -16.30 46.66 18.12
CA GLU A 364 -17.04 46.12 19.24
C GLU A 364 -18.10 45.12 18.76
N ALA A 365 -18.74 45.38 17.61
CA ALA A 365 -19.68 44.45 17.00
C ALA A 365 -19.06 43.06 16.74
N LEU A 366 -17.82 42.98 16.24
CA LEU A 366 -17.13 41.70 15.98
C LEU A 366 -16.82 40.89 17.26
N ARG A 367 -16.67 41.55 18.41
CA ARG A 367 -16.51 40.88 19.73
C ARG A 367 -17.79 40.24 20.25
N HIS A 368 -18.93 40.72 19.77
CA HIS A 368 -20.26 40.27 20.16
C HIS A 368 -20.96 39.41 19.08
N ALA A 369 -20.40 39.36 17.87
CA ALA A 369 -20.98 38.68 16.72
C ALA A 369 -21.11 37.16 16.91
N ILE A 370 -22.18 36.56 16.41
CA ILE A 370 -22.43 35.11 16.53
C ILE A 370 -22.19 34.43 15.17
N PRO A 371 -21.40 33.35 15.09
CA PRO A 371 -21.18 32.63 13.84
C PRO A 371 -22.46 31.92 13.34
N LEU A 372 -22.71 31.98 12.03
CA LEU A 372 -23.95 31.51 11.37
C LEU A 372 -23.89 30.09 10.80
N GLY A 373 -22.72 29.44 10.86
CA GLY A 373 -22.50 28.10 10.30
C GLY A 373 -22.15 27.08 11.37
N GLY A 374 -22.80 25.93 11.31
CA GLY A 374 -22.58 24.79 12.20
C GLY A 374 -23.30 23.56 11.67
N GLU A 375 -22.91 23.08 10.47
CA GLU A 375 -23.30 21.74 10.02
C GLU A 375 -22.55 20.70 10.88
N GLY A 376 -23.18 20.22 11.96
CA GLY A 376 -22.90 18.92 12.60
C GLY A 376 -21.48 18.60 13.09
N HIS A 377 -20.53 19.52 12.99
CA HIS A 377 -19.15 19.36 13.44
C HIS A 377 -18.74 20.62 14.21
N ASP A 378 -18.53 20.43 15.51
CA ASP A 378 -17.90 21.33 16.48
C ASP A 378 -18.04 22.84 16.24
N VAL A 379 -19.14 23.41 16.72
CA VAL A 379 -19.19 24.84 17.03
C VAL A 379 -18.46 25.06 18.37
N GLY A 380 -17.28 25.66 18.31
CA GLY A 380 -16.72 26.48 19.39
C GLY A 380 -16.05 25.75 20.55
N GLN A 381 -14.80 25.33 20.35
CA GLN A 381 -13.79 25.49 21.41
C GLN A 381 -12.42 25.74 20.76
N ALA A 382 -12.25 26.99 20.32
CA ALA A 382 -10.96 27.63 20.14
C ALA A 382 -11.14 29.10 20.57
N PHE A 383 -11.53 29.29 21.83
CA PHE A 383 -11.23 30.54 22.53
C PHE A 383 -9.79 30.40 23.02
N GLY A 384 -8.99 31.45 22.85
CA GLY A 384 -7.53 31.43 23.00
C GLY A 384 -6.99 30.79 24.28
N THR A 385 -5.72 30.38 24.17
CA THR A 385 -4.85 29.67 25.12
C THR A 385 -5.27 29.60 26.60
N PRO A 386 -5.16 28.40 27.20
CA PRO A 386 -4.43 28.22 28.42
C PRO A 386 -3.01 27.76 28.07
N GLY A 387 -2.02 28.57 28.46
CA GLY A 387 -0.63 28.14 28.50
C GLY A 387 -0.45 26.86 29.34
N ARG A 388 0.70 26.21 29.10
CA ARG A 388 1.21 24.98 29.70
C ARG A 388 0.67 24.73 31.11
N ARG A 389 -0.17 23.70 31.25
CA ARG A 389 -0.54 23.14 32.55
C ARG A 389 -0.19 21.66 32.58
N ASP A 390 0.59 21.34 33.59
CA ASP A 390 0.97 20.00 33.97
C ASP A 390 -0.24 19.29 34.59
N SER A 391 -0.71 18.23 33.93
CA SER A 391 -1.75 17.26 34.32
C SER A 391 -3.23 17.68 34.23
N LEU A 392 -4.10 16.75 33.76
CA LEU A 392 -5.42 16.40 34.33
C LEU A 392 -6.23 15.38 33.50
N SER A 393 -7.13 14.69 34.21
CA SER A 393 -7.95 13.49 33.92
C SER A 393 -9.17 13.60 33.03
N LEU A 394 -9.46 12.48 32.36
CA LEU A 394 -10.70 12.12 31.66
C LEU A 394 -11.92 11.93 32.60
N ASN A 395 -13.02 12.62 32.31
CA ASN A 395 -14.34 11.98 32.15
C ASN A 395 -15.32 12.96 31.50
N GLY A 396 -15.70 12.68 30.25
CA GLY A 396 -16.72 13.42 29.52
C GLY A 396 -17.15 12.63 28.29
N SER A 397 -18.26 11.91 28.42
CA SER A 397 -18.93 11.20 27.33
C SER A 397 -19.18 12.10 26.12
N ASN A 398 -18.62 11.76 24.96
CA ASN A 398 -18.96 12.34 23.66
C ASN A 398 -20.39 11.96 23.27
N GLY A 399 -21.33 12.88 23.49
CA GLY A 399 -22.64 12.87 22.85
C GLY A 399 -22.64 13.72 21.57
N PRO A 400 -23.48 13.41 20.57
CA PRO A 400 -23.61 14.23 19.36
C PRO A 400 -24.19 15.60 19.74
N ARG A 401 -23.50 16.69 19.37
CA ARG A 401 -23.94 18.06 19.62
C ARG A 401 -24.71 18.62 18.42
N SER A 402 -25.92 19.10 18.68
CA SER A 402 -26.84 19.68 17.70
C SER A 402 -26.60 21.20 17.53
N GLY A 403 -26.68 21.68 16.28
CA GLY A 403 -26.58 23.11 15.95
C GLY A 403 -27.72 23.93 16.55
N ILE A 404 -27.44 25.19 16.85
CA ILE A 404 -28.41 26.14 17.41
C ILE A 404 -29.46 26.46 16.34
N TYR A 405 -30.68 25.97 16.51
CA TYR A 405 -31.80 26.30 15.63
C TYR A 405 -32.32 27.71 15.98
N VAL A 406 -31.77 28.72 15.31
CA VAL A 406 -32.33 30.07 15.27
C VAL A 406 -33.27 30.13 14.06
N ASP A 407 -34.35 30.92 14.14
CA ASP A 407 -35.32 31.09 13.06
C ASP A 407 -34.63 31.37 11.70
N ASP A 408 -35.07 30.68 10.65
CA ASP A 408 -34.43 30.73 9.31
C ASP A 408 -34.41 32.16 8.73
N ASN A 409 -35.44 32.99 8.99
CA ASN A 409 -35.46 34.38 8.52
C ASN A 409 -34.46 35.26 9.27
N PHE A 410 -34.25 34.99 10.56
CA PHE A 410 -33.30 35.74 11.36
C PHE A 410 -31.85 35.38 10.99
N GLN A 411 -31.56 34.11 10.70
CA GLN A 411 -30.26 33.71 10.17
C GLN A 411 -29.95 34.38 8.82
N GLU A 412 -30.95 34.50 7.95
CA GLU A 412 -30.80 35.21 6.67
C GLU A 412 -30.54 36.71 6.89
N HIS A 413 -31.22 37.33 7.85
CA HIS A 413 -30.96 38.73 8.21
C HIS A 413 -29.53 38.95 8.73
N LEU A 414 -29.04 38.09 9.63
CA LEU A 414 -27.65 38.16 10.10
C LEU A 414 -26.64 37.92 8.97
N ARG A 415 -26.94 37.01 8.03
CA ARG A 415 -26.08 36.77 6.86
C ARG A 415 -25.96 38.03 5.99
N GLN A 416 -27.07 38.72 5.75
CA GLN A 416 -27.06 40.00 5.03
C GLN A 416 -26.30 41.09 5.80
N LEU A 417 -26.46 41.16 7.12
CA LEU A 417 -25.76 42.12 7.97
C LEU A 417 -24.24 41.92 7.93
N TYR A 418 -23.78 40.67 8.08
CA TYR A 418 -22.36 40.34 8.02
C TYR A 418 -21.78 40.57 6.62
N ARG A 419 -22.53 40.28 5.55
CA ARG A 419 -22.08 40.58 4.18
C ARG A 419 -21.93 42.08 3.94
N LYS A 420 -22.86 42.92 4.42
CA LYS A 420 -22.70 44.38 4.38
C LYS A 420 -21.51 44.86 5.20
N SER A 421 -21.27 44.24 6.35
CA SER A 421 -20.13 44.55 7.21
C SER A 421 -18.80 44.21 6.54
N PHE A 422 -18.73 43.05 5.89
CA PHE A 422 -17.61 42.67 5.03
C PHE A 422 -17.36 43.70 3.92
N GLU A 423 -18.39 44.09 3.16
CA GLU A 423 -18.26 45.08 2.09
C GLU A 423 -17.79 46.45 2.60
N LYS A 424 -18.15 46.82 3.83
CA LYS A 424 -17.66 48.04 4.47
C LYS A 424 -16.19 47.92 4.87
N LEU A 425 -15.82 46.82 5.54
CA LEU A 425 -14.43 46.56 5.93
C LEU A 425 -13.49 46.46 4.72
N ASP A 426 -13.95 45.85 3.63
CA ASP A 426 -13.20 45.77 2.36
C ASP A 426 -12.96 47.17 1.77
N ARG A 427 -13.99 48.03 1.75
CA ARG A 427 -13.86 49.43 1.32
C ARG A 427 -12.91 50.25 2.20
N ASP A 428 -12.89 49.95 3.50
CA ASP A 428 -12.04 50.62 4.48
C ASP A 428 -10.60 50.06 4.49
N GLY A 429 -10.28 49.04 3.69
CA GLY A 429 -8.96 48.41 3.63
C GLY A 429 -8.60 47.56 4.85
N ARG A 430 -9.59 47.21 5.67
CA ARG A 430 -9.45 46.44 6.93
C ARG A 430 -9.53 44.94 6.66
N ILE A 431 -8.46 44.43 6.05
CA ILE A 431 -8.40 43.09 5.46
C ILE A 431 -8.57 41.99 6.52
N ASP A 432 -7.86 42.07 7.65
CA ASP A 432 -7.87 41.00 8.67
C ASP A 432 -9.26 40.83 9.29
N GLU A 433 -9.96 41.94 9.54
CA GLU A 433 -11.33 41.96 10.06
C GLU A 433 -12.35 41.50 9.01
N ALA A 434 -12.18 41.91 7.74
CA ALA A 434 -13.00 41.41 6.64
C ALA A 434 -12.88 39.89 6.47
N VAL A 435 -11.66 39.36 6.59
CA VAL A 435 -11.37 37.92 6.56
C VAL A 435 -12.05 37.23 7.73
N PHE A 436 -12.00 37.78 8.94
CA PHE A 436 -12.70 37.22 10.10
C PHE A 436 -14.20 37.08 9.88
N VAL A 437 -14.83 38.09 9.25
CA VAL A 437 -16.25 38.02 8.90
C VAL A 437 -16.52 36.85 7.93
N LEU A 438 -15.70 36.66 6.90
CA LEU A 438 -15.86 35.56 5.95
C LEU A 438 -15.56 34.19 6.59
N ALA A 439 -14.45 34.10 7.32
CA ALA A 439 -13.89 32.88 7.89
C ALA A 439 -14.67 32.35 9.09
N GLU A 440 -14.96 33.21 10.06
CA GLU A 440 -15.51 32.83 11.37
C GLU A 440 -17.03 33.05 11.41
N LEU A 441 -17.50 34.23 10.97
CA LEU A 441 -18.91 34.60 11.12
C LEU A 441 -19.82 33.98 10.05
N LEU A 442 -19.45 34.14 8.78
CA LEU A 442 -20.19 33.59 7.65
C LEU A 442 -19.79 32.15 7.30
N GLN A 443 -18.58 31.72 7.72
CA GLN A 443 -17.98 30.41 7.43
C GLN A 443 -17.86 30.07 5.93
N VAL A 444 -17.67 31.08 5.09
CA VAL A 444 -17.45 30.91 3.64
C VAL A 444 -15.96 30.73 3.37
N ARG A 445 -15.41 29.58 3.79
CA ARG A 445 -13.96 29.32 3.81
C ARG A 445 -13.26 29.56 2.47
N GLN A 446 -13.87 29.15 1.35
CA GLN A 446 -13.27 29.36 0.03
C GLN A 446 -13.19 30.85 -0.33
N GLU A 447 -14.25 31.60 -0.06
CA GLU A 447 -14.29 33.05 -0.31
C GLU A 447 -13.26 33.79 0.55
N ALA A 448 -13.06 33.37 1.80
CA ALA A 448 -12.01 33.92 2.67
C ALA A 448 -10.60 33.71 2.11
N LEU A 449 -10.31 32.52 1.56
CA LEU A 449 -9.02 32.24 0.93
C LEU A 449 -8.83 33.03 -0.36
N ASP A 450 -9.87 33.09 -1.21
CA ASP A 450 -9.84 33.85 -2.46
C ASP A 450 -9.65 35.35 -2.19
N TYR A 451 -10.24 35.87 -1.11
CA TYR A 451 -10.05 37.24 -0.65
C TYR A 451 -8.61 37.49 -0.19
N LEU A 452 -8.04 36.65 0.67
CA LEU A 452 -6.64 36.76 1.08
C LEU A 452 -5.67 36.67 -0.11
N GLU A 453 -5.95 35.80 -1.07
CA GLU A 453 -5.15 35.64 -2.29
C GLU A 453 -5.20 36.90 -3.16
N LYS A 454 -6.38 37.49 -3.35
CA LYS A 454 -6.56 38.77 -4.07
C LYS A 454 -5.73 39.90 -3.44
N HIS A 455 -5.61 39.91 -2.12
CA HIS A 455 -4.83 40.89 -1.36
C HIS A 455 -3.37 40.46 -1.11
N GLN A 456 -2.88 39.41 -1.76
CA GLN A 456 -1.50 38.89 -1.67
C GLN A 456 -1.08 38.46 -0.26
N ARG A 457 -2.04 38.16 0.63
CA ARG A 457 -1.82 37.69 2.01
C ARG A 457 -1.65 36.17 2.05
N HIS A 458 -0.74 35.64 1.24
CA HIS A 458 -0.61 34.20 1.00
C HIS A 458 -0.21 33.41 2.24
N ALA A 459 0.63 33.96 3.12
CA ALA A 459 1.02 33.30 4.37
C ALA A 459 -0.19 33.07 5.30
N GLN A 460 -1.05 34.08 5.48
CA GLN A 460 -2.28 33.94 6.25
C GLN A 460 -3.24 32.93 5.61
N ALA A 461 -3.38 32.97 4.27
CA ALA A 461 -4.22 32.01 3.56
C ALA A 461 -3.73 30.57 3.74
N ALA A 462 -2.41 30.35 3.70
CA ALA A 462 -1.80 29.04 3.90
C ALA A 462 -2.04 28.50 5.32
N GLU A 463 -1.85 29.33 6.35
CA GLU A 463 -2.13 28.94 7.75
C GLU A 463 -3.60 28.59 7.96
N LEU A 464 -4.53 29.39 7.43
CA LEU A 464 -5.95 29.09 7.50
C LEU A 464 -6.30 27.84 6.71
N ALA A 465 -5.67 27.61 5.54
CA ALA A 465 -5.90 26.42 4.74
C ALA A 465 -5.43 25.15 5.45
N LEU A 466 -4.31 25.21 6.17
CA LEU A 466 -3.85 24.13 7.05
C LEU A 466 -4.81 23.91 8.22
N GLY A 467 -5.24 24.99 8.90
CA GLY A 467 -6.07 24.90 10.10
C GLY A 467 -7.50 24.43 9.80
N TRP A 468 -8.01 24.78 8.62
CA TRP A 468 -9.30 24.30 8.10
C TRP A 468 -9.19 23.00 7.33
N ASP A 469 -7.98 22.44 7.22
CA ASP A 469 -7.75 21.14 6.64
C ASP A 469 -8.24 21.05 5.19
N ARG A 470 -7.87 22.06 4.38
CA ARG A 470 -8.23 22.14 2.95
C ARG A 470 -7.55 21.03 2.13
N PRO A 471 -8.04 20.75 0.91
CA PRO A 471 -7.36 19.79 0.03
C PRO A 471 -5.88 20.12 -0.14
N SER A 472 -5.01 19.10 -0.07
CA SER A 472 -3.56 19.26 0.03
C SER A 472 -2.98 20.05 -1.14
N GLU A 473 -3.56 19.94 -2.33
CA GLU A 473 -3.16 20.72 -3.50
C GLU A 473 -3.37 22.24 -3.33
N VAL A 474 -4.40 22.65 -2.58
CA VAL A 474 -4.66 24.06 -2.25
C VAL A 474 -3.66 24.55 -1.22
N ILE A 475 -3.37 23.73 -0.20
CA ILE A 475 -2.38 24.03 0.84
C ILE A 475 -0.99 24.22 0.21
N VAL A 476 -0.55 23.25 -0.61
CA VAL A 476 0.74 23.30 -1.30
C VAL A 476 0.83 24.54 -2.19
N ARG A 477 -0.22 24.83 -2.97
CA ARG A 477 -0.28 26.04 -3.81
C ARG A 477 -0.09 27.32 -2.97
N LEU A 478 -0.85 27.46 -1.88
CA LEU A 478 -0.78 28.66 -1.03
C LEU A 478 0.56 28.79 -0.31
N LEU A 479 1.16 27.69 0.13
CA LEU A 479 2.51 27.69 0.71
C LEU A 479 3.58 28.08 -0.32
N CYS A 480 3.49 27.60 -1.56
CA CYS A 480 4.36 28.04 -2.65
C CYS A 480 4.23 29.55 -2.91
N LEU A 481 3.00 30.08 -2.94
CA LEU A 481 2.74 31.51 -3.10
C LEU A 481 3.25 32.35 -1.91
N ALA A 482 3.22 31.78 -0.70
CA ALA A 482 3.79 32.39 0.49
C ALA A 482 5.33 32.31 0.55
N GLY A 483 5.97 31.55 -0.35
CA GLY A 483 7.41 31.32 -0.35
C GLY A 483 7.89 30.27 0.64
N ASP A 484 7.00 29.58 1.36
CA ASP A 484 7.33 28.52 2.31
C ASP A 484 7.46 27.16 1.61
N TRP A 485 8.52 27.03 0.80
CA TRP A 485 8.80 25.84 0.01
C TRP A 485 9.06 24.61 0.86
N ARG A 486 9.63 24.78 2.06
CA ARG A 486 9.96 23.66 2.95
C ARG A 486 8.68 22.94 3.39
N ARG A 487 7.66 23.67 3.86
CA ARG A 487 6.37 23.06 4.23
C ARG A 487 5.58 22.62 3.01
N ALA A 488 5.62 23.38 1.91
CA ALA A 488 4.94 22.99 0.67
C ALA A 488 5.39 21.61 0.18
N ILE A 489 6.71 21.38 0.11
CA ILE A 489 7.29 20.10 -0.34
C ILE A 489 6.97 18.99 0.66
N ALA A 490 7.03 19.25 1.96
CA ALA A 490 6.71 18.24 2.97
C ALA A 490 5.25 17.78 2.90
N VAL A 491 4.29 18.71 2.79
CA VAL A 491 2.87 18.38 2.59
C VAL A 491 2.67 17.63 1.27
N ALA A 492 3.34 18.06 0.19
CA ALA A 492 3.25 17.40 -1.11
C ALA A 492 3.82 15.97 -1.10
N ARG A 493 4.93 15.71 -0.38
CA ARG A 493 5.50 14.38 -0.17
C ARG A 493 4.58 13.51 0.67
N ARG A 494 4.08 14.03 1.79
CA ARG A 494 3.18 13.34 2.72
C ARG A 494 1.90 12.86 2.04
N ASP A 495 1.24 13.74 1.29
CA ASP A 495 -0.11 13.50 0.74
C ASP A 495 -0.09 13.17 -0.77
N ASN A 496 1.09 13.07 -1.37
CA ASN A 496 1.26 12.88 -2.82
C ASN A 496 0.54 13.95 -3.68
N ALA A 497 0.57 15.21 -3.24
CA ALA A 497 -0.27 16.29 -3.79
C ALA A 497 0.37 17.11 -4.95
N PHE A 498 1.57 16.72 -5.40
CA PHE A 498 2.34 17.48 -6.41
C PHE A 498 1.57 17.71 -7.72
N ALA A 499 1.04 16.64 -8.34
CA ALA A 499 0.43 16.71 -9.67
C ALA A 499 -0.71 17.73 -9.73
N ASN A 500 -1.64 17.66 -8.77
CA ASN A 500 -2.78 18.57 -8.70
C ASN A 500 -2.37 20.00 -8.34
N ALA A 501 -1.36 20.17 -7.46
CA ALA A 501 -0.84 21.50 -7.12
C ALA A 501 -0.15 22.17 -8.34
N VAL A 502 0.62 21.42 -9.12
CA VAL A 502 1.22 21.89 -10.38
C VAL A 502 0.13 22.34 -11.36
N LEU A 503 -0.95 21.57 -11.51
CA LEU A 503 -2.07 21.97 -12.38
C LEU A 503 -2.71 23.29 -11.95
N GLN A 504 -2.86 23.54 -10.64
CA GLN A 504 -3.41 24.81 -10.15
C GLN A 504 -2.43 25.99 -10.32
N LEU A 505 -1.12 25.75 -10.27
CA LEU A 505 -0.11 26.79 -10.46
C LEU A 505 0.14 27.13 -11.93
N GLN A 506 0.07 26.14 -12.83
CA GLN A 506 0.57 26.22 -14.21
C GLN A 506 0.09 27.45 -14.99
N ALA A 507 -1.19 27.78 -14.87
CA ALA A 507 -1.80 28.83 -15.70
C ALA A 507 -1.42 30.24 -15.25
N LYS A 508 -1.31 30.48 -13.94
CA LYS A 508 -1.07 31.82 -13.36
C LYS A 508 0.38 32.05 -12.91
N TRP A 509 1.07 30.98 -12.51
CA TRP A 509 2.44 31.02 -11.96
C TRP A 509 3.31 29.89 -12.54
N PRO A 510 3.64 29.95 -13.85
CA PRO A 510 4.35 28.88 -14.53
C PRO A 510 5.74 28.61 -13.95
N GLU A 511 6.47 29.62 -13.49
CA GLU A 511 7.80 29.46 -12.87
C GLU A 511 7.73 28.65 -11.56
N MET A 512 6.76 28.97 -10.70
CA MET A 512 6.54 28.19 -9.47
C MET A 512 6.07 26.76 -9.79
N ALA A 513 5.24 26.59 -10.83
CA ALA A 513 4.82 25.27 -11.29
C ALA A 513 6.00 24.44 -11.80
N ASN A 514 6.94 25.04 -12.53
CA ASN A 514 8.15 24.37 -13.02
C ASN A 514 9.07 23.97 -11.86
N ARG A 515 9.33 24.87 -10.90
CA ARG A 515 10.08 24.52 -9.69
C ARG A 515 9.43 23.37 -8.92
N LEU A 516 8.09 23.39 -8.77
CA LEU A 516 7.37 22.30 -8.11
C LEU A 516 7.43 20.98 -8.91
N ARG A 517 7.48 21.03 -10.25
CA ARG A 517 7.70 19.84 -11.09
C ARG A 517 9.08 19.22 -10.87
N GLU A 518 10.12 20.04 -10.74
CA GLU A 518 11.48 19.54 -10.48
C GLU A 518 11.55 18.81 -9.14
N GLU A 519 10.97 19.39 -8.08
CA GLU A 519 10.84 18.74 -6.76
C GLU A 519 9.96 17.49 -6.81
N TRP A 520 8.91 17.50 -7.63
CA TRP A 520 8.05 16.32 -7.84
C TRP A 520 8.80 15.19 -8.54
N GLY A 521 9.54 15.50 -9.61
CA GLY A 521 10.39 14.54 -10.31
C GLY A 521 11.42 13.92 -9.38
N GLU A 522 12.10 14.75 -8.58
CA GLU A 522 13.07 14.28 -7.59
C GLU A 522 12.41 13.35 -6.56
N ALA A 523 11.25 13.72 -6.03
CA ALA A 523 10.50 12.86 -5.12
C ALA A 523 10.07 11.53 -5.78
N LEU A 524 9.67 11.53 -7.05
CA LEU A 524 9.32 10.31 -7.78
C LEU A 524 10.54 9.42 -8.03
N ALA A 525 11.68 10.00 -8.41
CA ALA A 525 12.94 9.27 -8.58
C ALA A 525 13.37 8.64 -7.25
N GLN A 526 13.32 9.41 -6.15
CA GLN A 526 13.56 8.91 -4.81
C GLN A 526 12.62 7.75 -4.45
N ARG A 527 11.32 7.81 -4.80
CA ARG A 527 10.39 6.67 -4.60
C ARG A 527 10.73 5.42 -5.43
N GLY A 528 11.67 5.50 -6.37
CA GLY A 528 11.96 4.46 -7.35
C GLY A 528 10.98 4.43 -8.53
N GLU A 529 10.17 5.47 -8.69
CA GLU A 529 9.18 5.63 -9.76
C GLU A 529 9.79 6.39 -10.95
N TRP A 530 10.92 5.87 -11.48
CA TRP A 530 11.78 6.53 -12.46
C TRP A 530 11.04 7.04 -13.70
N LEU A 531 10.20 6.22 -14.33
CA LEU A 531 9.48 6.60 -15.54
C LEU A 531 8.47 7.73 -15.28
N LYS A 532 7.80 7.72 -14.12
CA LYS A 532 6.91 8.81 -13.71
C LYS A 532 7.71 10.09 -13.43
N ALA A 533 8.93 9.96 -12.89
CA ALA A 533 9.81 11.11 -12.66
C ALA A 533 10.16 11.79 -13.99
N VAL A 534 10.49 11.01 -15.02
CA VAL A 534 10.73 11.50 -16.39
C VAL A 534 9.50 12.25 -16.91
N ASP A 535 8.30 11.67 -16.83
CA ASP A 535 7.07 12.31 -17.30
C ASP A 535 6.76 13.62 -16.57
N ALA A 536 7.02 13.66 -15.25
CA ALA A 536 6.75 14.83 -14.43
C ALA A 536 7.62 16.04 -14.82
N VAL A 537 8.89 15.81 -15.16
CA VAL A 537 9.85 16.90 -15.47
C VAL A 537 9.98 17.19 -16.97
N TRP A 538 9.62 16.25 -17.85
CA TRP A 538 9.76 16.40 -19.31
C TRP A 538 9.20 17.71 -19.90
N PRO A 539 8.06 18.25 -19.41
CA PRO A 539 7.54 19.54 -19.88
C PRO A 539 8.47 20.73 -19.63
N VAL A 540 9.44 20.62 -18.70
CA VAL A 540 10.39 21.68 -18.34
C VAL A 540 11.66 21.51 -19.18
N PRO A 541 11.96 22.39 -20.15
CA PRO A 541 13.10 22.22 -21.05
C PRO A 541 14.45 22.10 -20.33
N ALA A 542 14.66 22.88 -19.28
CA ALA A 542 15.88 22.86 -18.47
C ALA A 542 16.11 21.53 -17.72
N ALA A 543 15.05 20.77 -17.45
CA ALA A 543 15.13 19.49 -16.74
C ALA A 543 15.23 18.28 -17.67
N ARG A 544 15.22 18.47 -19.00
CA ARG A 544 15.22 17.34 -19.95
C ARG A 544 16.48 16.50 -19.88
N GLU A 545 17.66 17.09 -19.68
CA GLU A 545 18.90 16.33 -19.53
C GLU A 545 18.84 15.36 -18.34
N LYS A 546 18.29 15.84 -17.22
CA LYS A 546 18.04 15.04 -16.02
C LYS A 546 17.02 13.93 -16.28
N ALA A 547 15.95 14.23 -17.02
CA ALA A 547 14.95 13.24 -17.44
C ALA A 547 15.59 12.13 -18.31
N VAL A 548 16.46 12.51 -19.26
CA VAL A 548 17.20 11.54 -20.08
C VAL A 548 18.10 10.67 -19.22
N ALA A 549 18.81 11.25 -18.24
CA ALA A 549 19.66 10.47 -17.33
C ALA A 549 18.86 9.45 -16.53
N TRP A 550 17.68 9.81 -16.03
CA TRP A 550 16.77 8.87 -15.34
C TRP A 550 16.22 7.78 -16.25
N LEU A 551 15.88 8.12 -17.50
CA LEU A 551 15.43 7.14 -18.49
C LEU A 551 16.53 6.11 -18.76
N LEU A 552 17.77 6.55 -18.96
CA LEU A 552 18.92 5.67 -19.17
C LEU A 552 19.21 4.78 -17.94
N ALA A 553 19.05 5.32 -16.72
CA ALA A 553 19.17 4.52 -15.50
C ALA A 553 18.09 3.42 -15.43
N ALA A 554 16.84 3.75 -15.79
CA ALA A 554 15.74 2.78 -15.83
C ALA A 554 15.96 1.70 -16.91
N GLU A 555 16.54 2.05 -18.06
CA GLU A 555 16.93 1.09 -19.10
C GLU A 555 18.02 0.12 -18.62
N ALA A 556 18.93 0.58 -17.77
CA ALA A 556 20.02 -0.24 -17.21
C ALA A 556 19.57 -1.18 -16.06
N ALA A 557 18.36 -1.02 -15.52
CA ALA A 557 17.85 -1.77 -14.37
C ALA A 557 17.50 -3.25 -14.64
N ASP A 558 17.60 -3.67 -15.92
CA ASP A 558 17.12 -4.95 -16.47
C ASP A 558 15.62 -5.24 -16.15
N GLY A 559 15.09 -6.35 -16.65
CA GLY A 559 13.73 -6.81 -16.34
C GLY A 559 12.60 -5.90 -16.85
N ARG A 560 11.48 -5.85 -16.11
CA ARG A 560 10.26 -5.12 -16.53
C ARG A 560 10.49 -3.61 -16.60
N LEU A 561 11.24 -3.01 -15.68
CA LEU A 561 11.49 -1.56 -15.70
C LEU A 561 12.20 -1.13 -16.99
N ALA A 562 13.23 -1.86 -17.40
CA ALA A 562 13.93 -1.61 -18.66
C ALA A 562 13.01 -1.76 -19.88
N ALA A 563 12.14 -2.77 -19.88
CA ALA A 563 11.18 -2.98 -20.97
C ALA A 563 10.14 -1.84 -21.07
N ARG A 564 9.69 -1.32 -19.93
CA ARG A 564 8.78 -0.17 -19.84
C ARG A 564 9.48 1.12 -20.30
N ALA A 565 10.76 1.30 -19.96
CA ALA A 565 11.57 2.44 -20.38
C ALA A 565 11.70 2.54 -21.92
N LEU A 566 11.77 1.41 -22.64
CA LEU A 566 11.79 1.39 -24.11
C LEU A 566 10.54 2.04 -24.73
N VAL A 567 9.36 1.86 -24.11
CA VAL A 567 8.13 2.52 -24.57
C VAL A 567 8.25 4.03 -24.41
N GLN A 568 8.73 4.49 -23.25
CA GLN A 568 8.89 5.91 -22.99
C GLN A 568 9.95 6.54 -23.91
N ARG A 569 11.06 5.85 -24.19
CA ARG A 569 12.05 6.26 -25.19
C ARG A 569 11.42 6.40 -26.58
N ALA A 570 10.56 5.47 -26.98
CA ALA A 570 9.86 5.54 -28.27
C ALA A 570 8.93 6.75 -28.41
N LEU A 571 8.42 7.27 -27.29
CA LEU A 571 7.52 8.42 -27.26
C LEU A 571 8.30 9.74 -27.15
N LEU A 572 9.34 9.78 -26.32
CA LEU A 572 10.05 11.02 -25.97
C LEU A 572 11.31 11.26 -26.82
N LEU A 573 11.98 10.19 -27.26
CA LEU A 573 13.26 10.20 -27.97
C LEU A 573 13.27 9.19 -29.15
N PRO A 574 12.32 9.27 -30.10
CA PRO A 574 12.14 8.24 -31.14
C PRO A 574 13.39 7.99 -31.98
N ASP A 575 14.19 9.03 -32.26
CA ASP A 575 15.40 8.95 -33.09
C ASP A 575 16.56 8.19 -32.43
N THR A 576 16.43 7.88 -31.13
CA THR A 576 17.49 7.22 -30.35
C THR A 576 17.26 5.73 -30.16
N LEU A 577 16.15 5.18 -30.68
CA LEU A 577 15.78 3.77 -30.48
C LEU A 577 16.69 2.77 -31.17
N ASP A 578 17.39 3.18 -32.24
CA ASP A 578 18.35 2.32 -32.94
C ASP A 578 19.47 1.84 -32.00
N ALA A 579 19.80 2.61 -30.97
CA ALA A 579 20.74 2.21 -29.92
C ALA A 579 20.26 0.99 -29.11
N CYS A 580 18.96 0.69 -29.12
CA CYS A 580 18.34 -0.42 -28.40
C CYS A 580 18.07 -1.64 -29.30
N ALA A 581 18.57 -1.66 -30.55
CA ALA A 581 18.25 -2.70 -31.53
C ALA A 581 18.59 -4.14 -31.07
N GLU A 582 19.73 -4.33 -30.38
CA GLU A 582 20.11 -5.63 -29.79
C GLU A 582 19.09 -6.10 -28.74
N ARG A 583 18.68 -5.21 -27.85
CA ARG A 583 17.71 -5.53 -26.79
C ARG A 583 16.33 -5.83 -27.37
N LEU A 584 15.90 -5.12 -28.39
CA LEU A 584 14.65 -5.38 -29.08
C LEU A 584 14.66 -6.74 -29.80
N ARG A 585 15.79 -7.12 -30.41
CA ARG A 585 15.98 -8.47 -30.97
C ARG A 585 15.92 -9.54 -29.89
N ALA A 586 16.61 -9.35 -28.77
CA ALA A 586 16.52 -10.27 -27.63
C ALA A 586 15.07 -10.41 -27.12
N LEU A 587 14.34 -9.30 -26.96
CA LEU A 587 12.94 -9.33 -26.55
C LEU A 587 12.04 -10.06 -27.54
N ARG A 588 12.34 -10.03 -28.85
CA ARG A 588 11.57 -10.77 -29.86
C ARG A 588 11.92 -12.25 -29.87
N ASP A 589 13.20 -12.59 -29.73
CA ASP A 589 13.72 -13.91 -30.08
C ASP A 589 13.92 -14.83 -28.85
N ASP A 590 14.14 -14.29 -27.64
CA ASP A 590 14.36 -15.08 -26.41
C ASP A 590 13.03 -15.45 -25.72
N PRO A 591 12.67 -16.75 -25.61
CA PRO A 591 11.43 -17.18 -24.97
C PRO A 591 11.39 -16.88 -23.45
N LEU A 592 12.53 -16.71 -22.78
CA LEU A 592 12.59 -16.46 -21.33
C LEU A 592 12.14 -15.04 -20.96
N LEU A 593 12.21 -14.08 -21.88
CA LEU A 593 11.87 -12.66 -21.65
C LEU A 593 10.37 -12.34 -21.74
N HIS A 594 9.52 -13.34 -21.50
CA HIS A 594 8.06 -13.20 -21.60
C HIS A 594 7.46 -12.21 -20.56
N ARG A 595 8.17 -11.94 -19.45
CA ARG A 595 7.70 -11.00 -18.41
C ARG A 595 7.92 -9.55 -18.86
N GLU A 596 9.07 -9.29 -19.44
CA GLU A 596 9.49 -8.01 -20.02
C GLU A 596 8.59 -7.64 -21.19
N ARG A 597 8.33 -8.57 -22.11
CA ARG A 597 7.37 -8.38 -23.19
C ARG A 597 5.98 -8.00 -22.68
N ALA A 598 5.47 -8.71 -21.66
CA ALA A 598 4.17 -8.40 -21.07
C ALA A 598 4.12 -7.01 -20.42
N ALA A 599 5.19 -6.57 -19.76
CA ALA A 599 5.24 -5.22 -19.20
C ALA A 599 5.33 -4.13 -20.27
N LEU A 600 6.14 -4.35 -21.32
CA LEU A 600 6.20 -3.45 -22.47
C LEU A 600 4.82 -3.32 -23.13
N ALA A 601 4.13 -4.44 -23.34
CA ALA A 601 2.77 -4.45 -23.88
C ALA A 601 1.77 -3.71 -22.97
N SER A 602 1.85 -3.92 -21.65
CA SER A 602 1.00 -3.21 -20.69
C SER A 602 1.25 -1.70 -20.71
N GLU A 603 2.50 -1.25 -20.84
CA GLU A 603 2.82 0.18 -20.94
C GLU A 603 2.35 0.77 -22.26
N LEU A 604 2.54 0.07 -23.38
CA LEU A 604 1.97 0.51 -24.66
C LEU A 604 0.47 0.74 -24.54
N LEU A 605 -0.28 -0.16 -23.89
CA LEU A 605 -1.73 0.03 -23.68
C LEU A 605 -2.09 1.17 -22.74
N ALA A 606 -1.21 1.54 -21.80
CA ALA A 606 -1.45 2.60 -20.84
C ALA A 606 -1.24 4.01 -21.43
N VAL A 607 -0.47 4.11 -22.51
CA VAL A 607 -0.15 5.37 -23.19
C VAL A 607 -1.38 5.93 -23.92
N ALA A 608 -1.65 7.23 -23.72
CA ALA A 608 -2.82 7.89 -24.32
C ALA A 608 -2.67 8.17 -25.82
N SER A 609 -1.45 8.40 -26.30
CA SER A 609 -1.15 8.78 -27.69
C SER A 609 0.06 8.03 -28.26
N HIS A 610 -0.09 7.47 -29.46
CA HIS A 610 0.94 6.64 -30.09
C HIS A 610 1.63 7.33 -31.27
N THR A 611 2.96 7.32 -31.25
CA THR A 611 3.81 7.68 -32.40
C THR A 611 3.92 6.51 -33.38
N ALA A 612 4.38 6.75 -34.62
CA ALA A 612 4.67 5.68 -35.57
C ALA A 612 5.69 4.69 -35.00
N THR A 613 6.70 5.20 -34.29
CA THR A 613 7.76 4.39 -33.66
C THR A 613 7.22 3.50 -32.54
N SER A 614 6.35 4.02 -31.66
CA SER A 614 5.70 3.21 -30.61
C SER A 614 4.79 2.11 -31.18
N ARG A 615 4.14 2.35 -32.33
CA ARG A 615 3.41 1.32 -33.08
C ARG A 615 4.34 0.30 -33.74
N GLY A 616 5.50 0.74 -34.23
CA GLY A 616 6.55 -0.14 -34.75
C GLY A 616 7.08 -1.13 -33.72
N LEU A 617 7.24 -0.71 -32.46
CA LEU A 617 7.58 -1.63 -31.35
C LEU A 617 6.55 -2.77 -31.23
N MET A 618 5.27 -2.45 -31.43
CA MET A 618 4.22 -3.46 -31.37
C MET A 618 4.36 -4.50 -32.48
N ALA A 619 4.60 -4.05 -33.71
CA ALA A 619 4.77 -4.94 -34.85
C ALA A 619 5.95 -5.91 -34.66
N VAL A 620 7.06 -5.45 -34.07
CA VAL A 620 8.24 -6.28 -33.77
C VAL A 620 7.94 -7.36 -32.72
N LEU A 621 7.16 -7.04 -31.69
CA LEU A 621 6.96 -7.91 -30.52
C LEU A 621 5.70 -8.77 -30.59
N MET A 622 4.75 -8.45 -31.46
CA MET A 622 3.48 -9.18 -31.56
C MET A 622 3.64 -10.70 -31.76
N PRO A 623 4.54 -11.20 -32.63
CA PRO A 623 4.72 -12.64 -32.79
C PRO A 623 5.16 -13.35 -31.50
N ALA A 624 6.07 -12.73 -30.75
CA ALA A 624 6.55 -13.29 -29.49
C ALA A 624 5.47 -13.24 -28.39
N LEU A 625 4.68 -12.16 -28.34
CA LEU A 625 3.54 -12.06 -27.43
C LEU A 625 2.42 -13.06 -27.74
N LEU A 626 2.18 -13.36 -29.02
CA LEU A 626 1.29 -14.43 -29.46
C LEU A 626 1.77 -15.79 -28.96
N ALA A 627 3.06 -16.07 -29.13
CA ALA A 627 3.68 -17.30 -28.64
C ALA A 627 3.60 -17.41 -27.11
N ASP A 628 3.88 -16.32 -26.38
CA ASP A 628 3.73 -16.26 -24.93
C ASP A 628 2.30 -16.57 -24.51
N HIS A 629 1.32 -15.88 -25.10
CA HIS A 629 -0.09 -16.05 -24.78
C HIS A 629 -0.55 -17.49 -25.05
N ALA A 630 -0.17 -18.07 -26.20
CA ALA A 630 -0.48 -19.46 -26.55
C ALA A 630 0.19 -20.47 -25.61
N GLY A 631 1.39 -20.17 -25.13
CA GLY A 631 2.11 -20.97 -24.13
C GLY A 631 1.63 -20.77 -22.69
N GLY A 632 0.68 -19.85 -22.45
CA GLY A 632 0.22 -19.52 -21.10
C GLY A 632 1.16 -18.61 -20.30
N HIS A 633 2.14 -18.01 -20.97
CA HIS A 633 3.07 -17.02 -20.43
C HIS A 633 2.55 -15.60 -20.71
N GLY A 634 3.21 -14.57 -20.15
CA GLY A 634 2.92 -13.16 -20.47
C GLY A 634 1.46 -12.73 -20.23
N ARG A 635 1.02 -12.75 -18.95
CA ARG A 635 -0.36 -12.47 -18.48
C ARG A 635 -0.98 -11.22 -19.13
N LEU A 636 -1.77 -11.41 -20.17
CA LEU A 636 -2.63 -10.39 -20.78
C LEU A 636 -4.06 -10.92 -20.79
N ASP A 637 -5.01 -10.15 -20.26
CA ASP A 637 -6.42 -10.51 -20.34
C ASP A 637 -6.94 -10.38 -21.79
N LYS A 638 -8.11 -10.95 -22.06
CA LYS A 638 -8.71 -10.94 -23.40
C LYS A 638 -8.87 -9.52 -23.96
N LYS A 639 -9.18 -8.54 -23.12
CA LYS A 639 -9.43 -7.16 -23.53
C LYS A 639 -8.12 -6.45 -23.89
N ALA A 640 -7.10 -6.59 -23.05
CA ALA A 640 -5.76 -6.08 -23.27
C ALA A 640 -5.17 -6.67 -24.55
N PHE A 641 -5.29 -7.97 -24.74
CA PHE A 641 -4.82 -8.65 -25.95
C PHE A 641 -5.52 -8.16 -27.22
N GLN A 642 -6.86 -8.05 -27.21
CA GLN A 642 -7.60 -7.46 -28.33
C GLN A 642 -7.21 -6.00 -28.61
N ALA A 643 -6.91 -5.22 -27.56
CA ALA A 643 -6.44 -3.85 -27.73
C ALA A 643 -5.04 -3.80 -28.40
N LEU A 644 -4.13 -4.71 -28.05
CA LEU A 644 -2.82 -4.82 -28.71
C LEU A 644 -2.93 -5.21 -30.19
N LEU A 645 -3.83 -6.15 -30.53
CA LEU A 645 -4.10 -6.51 -31.93
C LEU A 645 -4.63 -5.33 -32.75
N ARG A 646 -5.50 -4.50 -32.15
CA ARG A 646 -5.98 -3.26 -32.78
C ARG A 646 -4.87 -2.23 -32.91
N LEU A 647 -3.98 -2.13 -31.92
CA LEU A 647 -2.83 -1.22 -31.93
C LEU A 647 -1.80 -1.60 -33.01
N ASN A 648 -1.55 -2.89 -33.20
CA ASN A 648 -0.66 -3.39 -34.26
C ASN A 648 -1.21 -3.06 -35.66
N ALA A 649 -2.54 -3.07 -35.81
CA ALA A 649 -3.24 -2.72 -37.05
C ALA A 649 -2.78 -3.51 -38.30
N ASP A 650 -2.25 -4.72 -38.12
CA ASP A 650 -1.88 -5.63 -39.20
C ASP A 650 -3.11 -6.43 -39.70
N PRO A 651 -3.59 -6.19 -40.93
CA PRO A 651 -4.78 -6.83 -41.46
C PRO A 651 -4.57 -8.32 -41.76
N LEU A 652 -3.34 -8.76 -42.07
CA LEU A 652 -3.06 -10.18 -42.36
C LEU A 652 -3.07 -10.96 -41.06
N LEU A 653 -2.39 -10.46 -40.03
CA LEU A 653 -2.43 -11.08 -38.71
C LEU A 653 -3.86 -11.17 -38.17
N GLN A 654 -4.68 -10.12 -38.34
CA GLN A 654 -6.08 -10.14 -37.91
C GLN A 654 -6.93 -11.18 -38.64
N ALA A 655 -6.65 -11.44 -39.93
CA ALA A 655 -7.32 -12.48 -40.70
C ALA A 655 -6.88 -13.89 -40.27
N ASP A 656 -5.62 -14.05 -39.84
CA ASP A 656 -5.05 -15.32 -39.37
C ASP A 656 -5.44 -15.66 -37.92
N MET A 657 -5.96 -14.70 -37.15
CA MET A 657 -6.43 -14.96 -35.79
C MET A 657 -7.68 -15.87 -35.80
N PRO A 658 -7.76 -16.89 -34.92
CA PRO A 658 -8.95 -17.72 -34.81
C PRO A 658 -10.17 -16.88 -34.41
N GLY A 659 -11.32 -17.13 -35.04
CA GLY A 659 -12.57 -16.44 -34.74
C GLY A 659 -13.18 -16.74 -33.36
N GLY A 660 -12.54 -17.61 -32.55
CA GLY A 660 -12.98 -18.03 -31.21
C GLY A 660 -12.16 -17.43 -30.06
N GLU A 661 -12.41 -17.87 -28.82
CA GLU A 661 -11.57 -17.49 -27.68
C GLU A 661 -10.20 -18.18 -27.77
N MET A 662 -9.12 -17.38 -27.72
CA MET A 662 -7.77 -17.92 -27.60
C MET A 662 -7.64 -18.71 -26.28
N PRO A 663 -7.00 -19.89 -26.29
CA PRO A 663 -6.75 -20.64 -25.07
C PRO A 663 -5.78 -19.86 -24.18
N GLY A 664 -6.32 -19.17 -23.18
CA GLY A 664 -5.54 -18.53 -22.14
C GLY A 664 -5.29 -19.50 -20.99
N PHE A 665 -4.05 -19.63 -20.53
CA PHE A 665 -3.75 -20.36 -19.31
C PHE A 665 -4.35 -19.63 -18.11
N GLN A 666 -5.39 -20.22 -17.50
CA GLN A 666 -5.90 -19.76 -16.22
C GLN A 666 -5.11 -20.43 -15.09
N ALA A 667 -4.18 -19.68 -14.50
CA ALA A 667 -3.55 -20.09 -13.26
C ALA A 667 -4.64 -20.33 -12.20
N ARG A 668 -4.63 -21.51 -11.57
CA ARG A 668 -5.57 -21.86 -10.52
C ARG A 668 -4.96 -21.45 -9.18
N PRO A 669 -5.56 -20.48 -8.45
CA PRO A 669 -5.05 -20.06 -7.15
C PRO A 669 -5.08 -21.19 -6.14
N LEU A 670 -4.16 -21.14 -5.18
CA LEU A 670 -3.99 -22.15 -4.13
C LEU A 670 -5.29 -22.36 -3.33
N VAL A 671 -6.04 -21.28 -3.09
CA VAL A 671 -7.35 -21.34 -2.41
C VAL A 671 -8.39 -22.17 -3.19
N LYS A 672 -8.22 -22.31 -4.51
CA LYS A 672 -9.11 -23.11 -5.37
C LYS A 672 -8.56 -24.50 -5.68
N GLN A 673 -7.38 -24.85 -5.17
CA GLN A 673 -6.79 -26.18 -5.38
C GLN A 673 -7.59 -27.25 -4.62
N PRO A 674 -7.97 -28.36 -5.29
CA PRO A 674 -8.79 -29.41 -4.69
C PRO A 674 -8.00 -30.28 -3.70
N ARG A 675 -6.68 -30.40 -3.90
CA ARG A 675 -5.78 -31.14 -3.01
C ARG A 675 -4.75 -30.20 -2.41
N PRO A 676 -4.40 -30.37 -1.12
CA PRO A 676 -3.32 -29.59 -0.51
C PRO A 676 -1.99 -29.85 -1.24
N LEU A 677 -1.22 -28.80 -1.47
CA LEU A 677 0.13 -28.90 -2.01
C LEU A 677 1.08 -29.39 -0.91
N VAL A 678 1.89 -30.39 -1.19
CA VAL A 678 2.94 -30.87 -0.26
C VAL A 678 4.28 -30.40 -0.81
N LEU A 679 5.04 -29.73 0.04
CA LEU A 679 6.31 -29.08 -0.29
C LEU A 679 7.39 -29.52 0.68
N ASP A 680 8.63 -29.53 0.19
CA ASP A 680 9.83 -29.78 0.99
C ASP A 680 10.76 -28.56 0.92
N ALA A 681 11.50 -28.32 2.00
CA ALA A 681 12.51 -27.26 2.04
C ALA A 681 13.62 -27.50 1.00
N PRO A 682 14.19 -26.43 0.40
CA PRO A 682 15.35 -26.56 -0.47
C PRO A 682 16.59 -26.99 0.32
N ALA A 683 17.65 -27.39 -0.39
CA ALA A 683 18.94 -27.70 0.23
C ALA A 683 19.53 -26.48 0.95
N ALA A 684 20.29 -26.71 2.02
CA ALA A 684 21.00 -25.63 2.72
C ALA A 684 22.04 -24.94 1.82
N GLY A 685 22.24 -23.65 2.06
CA GLY A 685 23.23 -22.80 1.42
C GLY A 685 24.49 -22.62 2.27
N ALA A 686 25.28 -21.60 1.93
CA ALA A 686 26.53 -21.24 2.63
C ALA A 686 26.38 -20.02 3.54
N HIS A 687 25.36 -19.17 3.30
CA HIS A 687 25.16 -17.91 4.01
C HIS A 687 23.80 -17.91 4.72
N ALA A 688 23.79 -17.51 5.99
CA ALA A 688 22.54 -17.32 6.73
C ALA A 688 21.67 -16.23 6.08
N VAL A 689 20.37 -16.50 5.95
CA VAL A 689 19.38 -15.51 5.48
C VAL A 689 18.53 -15.07 6.67
N HIS A 690 18.66 -13.81 7.06
CA HIS A 690 17.97 -13.23 8.21
C HIS A 690 16.61 -12.61 7.84
N ASP A 691 16.47 -12.12 6.61
CA ASP A 691 15.22 -11.62 6.03
C ASP A 691 15.28 -11.77 4.50
N ALA A 692 14.12 -11.83 3.87
CA ALA A 692 13.99 -11.91 2.43
C ALA A 692 12.80 -11.07 1.97
N ALA A 693 12.97 -10.35 0.85
CA ALA A 693 11.92 -9.59 0.21
C ALA A 693 11.79 -10.02 -1.26
N LEU A 694 10.53 -10.10 -1.74
CA LEU A 694 10.25 -10.33 -3.15
C LEU A 694 10.37 -9.01 -3.89
N LEU A 695 11.17 -8.99 -4.94
CA LEU A 695 11.25 -7.88 -5.89
C LEU A 695 10.47 -8.22 -7.15
N ASP A 696 10.37 -7.23 -8.03
CA ASP A 696 9.83 -7.43 -9.36
C ASP A 696 10.64 -8.46 -10.16
N ASP A 697 9.97 -9.13 -11.11
CA ASP A 697 10.59 -10.03 -12.09
C ASP A 697 11.06 -11.37 -11.54
N GLY A 698 10.66 -11.75 -10.32
CA GLY A 698 11.14 -12.95 -9.66
C GLY A 698 12.58 -12.80 -9.16
N ARG A 699 12.99 -11.56 -8.91
CA ARG A 699 14.19 -11.25 -8.15
C ARG A 699 13.87 -11.24 -6.66
N TYR A 700 14.88 -11.47 -5.84
CA TYR A 700 14.78 -11.48 -4.39
C TYR A 700 15.85 -10.59 -3.80
N LEU A 701 15.53 -9.87 -2.74
CA LEU A 701 16.51 -9.17 -1.91
C LEU A 701 16.65 -9.94 -0.59
N LEU A 702 17.87 -10.33 -0.24
CA LEU A 702 18.17 -11.22 0.88
C LEU A 702 19.10 -10.50 1.85
N ALA A 703 18.78 -10.57 3.14
CA ALA A 703 19.53 -9.93 4.21
C ALA A 703 20.49 -10.96 4.83
N LEU A 704 21.79 -10.72 4.75
CA LEU A 704 22.86 -11.64 5.17
C LEU A 704 23.58 -11.17 6.45
N GLY A 705 22.93 -10.32 7.25
CA GLY A 705 23.46 -9.79 8.49
C GLY A 705 24.60 -8.80 8.22
N GLU A 706 25.74 -9.00 8.86
CA GLU A 706 26.93 -8.15 8.66
C GLU A 706 27.54 -8.27 7.27
N ALA A 707 27.27 -9.35 6.53
CA ALA A 707 27.71 -9.48 5.13
C ALA A 707 26.90 -8.60 4.17
N GLY A 708 25.87 -7.92 4.67
CA GLY A 708 25.06 -6.95 3.96
C GLY A 708 23.82 -7.55 3.30
N ALA A 709 23.37 -6.98 2.19
CA ALA A 709 22.24 -7.50 1.42
C ALA A 709 22.65 -7.93 0.02
N VAL A 710 21.95 -8.91 -0.55
CA VAL A 710 22.19 -9.39 -1.92
C VAL A 710 20.90 -9.49 -2.70
N MET A 711 20.95 -9.06 -3.97
CA MET A 711 19.86 -9.28 -4.92
C MET A 711 20.15 -10.54 -5.71
N THR A 712 19.19 -11.46 -5.79
CA THR A 712 19.32 -12.73 -6.53
C THR A 712 18.18 -12.94 -7.52
N ASP A 713 18.40 -13.85 -8.47
CA ASP A 713 17.33 -14.39 -9.31
C ASP A 713 16.60 -15.57 -8.63
N THR A 714 15.69 -16.23 -9.36
CA THR A 714 14.94 -17.41 -8.88
C THR A 714 15.79 -18.65 -8.62
N THR A 715 17.05 -18.66 -9.08
CA THR A 715 17.99 -19.78 -8.90
C THR A 715 18.95 -19.56 -7.73
N GLY A 716 18.93 -18.37 -7.13
CA GLY A 716 19.89 -17.94 -6.12
C GLY A 716 21.18 -17.35 -6.70
N HIS A 717 21.24 -17.08 -8.01
CA HIS A 717 22.38 -16.40 -8.61
C HIS A 717 22.38 -14.92 -8.19
N VAL A 718 23.52 -14.46 -7.69
CA VAL A 718 23.68 -13.08 -7.18
C VAL A 718 23.80 -12.10 -8.35
N LEU A 719 22.83 -11.19 -8.45
CA LEU A 719 22.76 -10.13 -9.44
C LEU A 719 23.46 -8.84 -8.96
N ALA A 720 23.35 -8.54 -7.67
CA ALA A 720 24.00 -7.39 -7.04
C ALA A 720 24.26 -7.64 -5.55
N ARG A 721 25.26 -6.95 -5.00
CA ARG A 721 25.58 -6.96 -3.57
C ARG A 721 25.55 -5.54 -3.03
N PHE A 722 25.02 -5.39 -1.83
CA PHE A 722 24.92 -4.12 -1.12
C PHE A 722 25.69 -4.24 0.19
N ALA A 723 26.73 -3.43 0.28
CA ALA A 723 27.72 -3.42 1.33
C ALA A 723 27.22 -2.70 2.61
N ALA A 724 25.93 -2.85 2.94
CA ALA A 724 25.28 -2.25 4.11
C ALA A 724 24.70 -3.36 5.01
N PRO A 725 25.05 -3.44 6.31
CA PRO A 725 24.55 -4.46 7.21
C PRO A 725 23.02 -4.57 7.17
N ALA A 726 22.50 -5.79 7.00
CA ALA A 726 21.08 -6.01 6.78
C ALA A 726 20.60 -7.28 7.50
N TYR A 727 19.82 -7.08 8.56
CA TYR A 727 19.09 -8.14 9.26
C TYR A 727 17.59 -8.09 8.98
N ARG A 728 17.06 -6.92 8.64
CA ARG A 728 15.67 -6.72 8.21
C ARG A 728 15.64 -5.84 6.97
N LEU A 729 14.67 -6.10 6.10
CA LEU A 729 14.47 -5.42 4.82
C LEU A 729 13.08 -4.81 4.75
N VAL A 730 13.02 -3.55 4.31
CA VAL A 730 11.77 -2.82 4.07
C VAL A 730 11.75 -2.40 2.59
N PRO A 731 11.21 -3.20 1.67
CA PRO A 731 11.11 -2.84 0.26
C PRO A 731 10.04 -1.75 0.05
N ALA A 732 10.32 -0.86 -0.90
CA ALA A 732 9.34 0.10 -1.39
C ALA A 732 8.34 -0.59 -2.32
N TYR A 733 7.13 -0.05 -2.39
CA TYR A 733 6.08 -0.51 -3.31
C TYR A 733 6.46 -0.52 -4.79
N SER A 734 7.48 0.25 -5.18
CA SER A 734 8.04 0.29 -6.54
C SER A 734 8.93 -0.92 -6.85
N GLY A 735 9.41 -1.63 -5.83
CA GLY A 735 10.39 -2.72 -5.97
C GLY A 735 11.79 -2.26 -6.41
N GLN A 736 12.03 -0.94 -6.50
CA GLN A 736 13.29 -0.36 -6.97
C GLN A 736 14.13 0.26 -5.85
N VAL A 737 13.56 0.37 -4.65
CA VAL A 737 14.22 0.92 -3.46
C VAL A 737 13.91 0.00 -2.28
N ALA A 738 14.84 -0.13 -1.35
CA ALA A 738 14.60 -0.79 -0.07
C ALA A 738 15.36 -0.09 1.07
N LEU A 739 14.96 -0.35 2.32
CA LEU A 739 15.77 -0.03 3.49
C LEU A 739 16.39 -1.32 4.03
N ALA A 740 17.69 -1.27 4.32
CA ALA A 740 18.42 -2.27 5.07
C ALA A 740 18.54 -1.81 6.53
N LEU A 741 18.15 -2.68 7.46
CA LEU A 741 18.15 -2.39 8.89
C LEU A 741 19.07 -3.32 9.64
N ALA A 742 19.91 -2.76 10.51
CA ALA A 742 20.76 -3.52 11.42
C ALA A 742 20.63 -2.98 12.86
N GLN A 743 20.45 -3.89 13.82
CA GLN A 743 20.25 -3.52 15.22
C GLN A 743 21.60 -3.36 15.94
N ARG A 744 21.73 -2.29 16.74
CA ARG A 744 22.91 -1.94 17.55
C ARG A 744 22.46 -1.36 18.90
N ASP A 745 22.69 -2.06 20.01
CA ASP A 745 22.33 -1.63 21.37
C ASP A 745 20.90 -1.03 21.51
N GLY A 746 19.91 -1.68 20.89
CA GLY A 746 18.51 -1.23 20.92
C GLY A 746 18.14 -0.14 19.91
N LEU A 747 19.11 0.37 19.14
CA LEU A 747 18.88 1.28 18.01
C LEU A 747 18.94 0.53 16.67
N TRP A 748 18.35 1.14 15.65
CA TRP A 748 18.44 0.67 14.27
C TRP A 748 19.34 1.58 13.46
N ARG A 749 20.39 1.04 12.85
CA ARG A 749 21.06 1.67 11.72
C ARG A 749 20.22 1.42 10.48
N VAL A 750 19.91 2.47 9.72
CA VAL A 750 19.05 2.42 8.55
C VAL A 750 19.85 2.89 7.34
N SER A 751 20.00 2.02 6.36
CA SER A 751 20.60 2.39 5.07
C SER A 751 19.56 2.24 3.97
N ARG A 752 19.51 3.20 3.06
CA ARG A 752 18.65 3.19 1.88
C ARG A 752 19.42 2.54 0.73
N LEU A 753 18.78 1.61 0.05
CA LEU A 753 19.32 0.90 -1.10
C LEU A 753 18.57 1.34 -2.35
N ASP A 754 19.29 1.93 -3.30
CA ASP A 754 18.83 2.10 -4.68
C ASP A 754 19.15 0.82 -5.47
N LEU A 755 18.12 0.05 -5.82
CA LEU A 755 18.28 -1.23 -6.48
C LEU A 755 18.52 -1.10 -8.00
N VAL A 756 18.27 0.09 -8.56
CA VAL A 756 18.48 0.40 -9.98
C VAL A 756 19.91 0.88 -10.21
N GLN A 757 20.29 1.95 -9.50
CA GLN A 757 21.63 2.54 -9.60
C GLN A 757 22.67 1.78 -8.77
N ARG A 758 22.23 0.82 -7.94
CA ARG A 758 23.08 -0.01 -7.05
C ARG A 758 23.84 0.85 -6.04
N GLN A 759 23.19 1.88 -5.54
CA GLN A 759 23.74 2.83 -4.57
C GLN A 759 23.22 2.57 -3.16
N ILE A 760 23.99 3.04 -2.18
CA ILE A 760 23.70 2.90 -0.76
C ILE A 760 23.85 4.28 -0.14
N ASP A 761 22.77 4.76 0.49
CA ASP A 761 22.80 5.98 1.30
C ASP A 761 22.61 5.59 2.77
N ASP A 762 23.59 5.87 3.62
CA ASP A 762 23.44 5.66 5.05
C ASP A 762 22.60 6.80 5.66
N LEU A 763 21.42 6.47 6.20
CA LEU A 763 20.52 7.45 6.81
C LEU A 763 20.81 7.64 8.31
N GLY A 764 21.71 6.83 8.88
CA GLY A 764 22.14 6.89 10.28
C GLY A 764 21.26 6.05 11.21
N PHE A 765 21.14 6.50 12.46
CA PHE A 765 20.54 5.74 13.55
C PHE A 765 19.17 6.29 13.96
N ALA A 766 18.24 5.39 14.30
CA ALA A 766 16.94 5.72 14.85
C ALA A 766 16.51 4.74 15.96
N ALA A 767 15.86 5.27 16.99
CA ALA A 767 15.17 4.48 18.00
C ALA A 767 13.77 4.13 17.48
N ILE A 768 13.53 2.84 17.25
CA ILE A 768 12.29 2.32 16.65
C ILE A 768 11.88 1.04 17.38
N ASP A 769 10.67 1.04 17.92
CA ASP A 769 10.12 -0.12 18.65
C ASP A 769 9.38 -1.05 17.69
N HIS A 770 8.58 -0.47 16.80
CA HIS A 770 7.88 -1.19 15.72
C HIS A 770 7.97 -0.42 14.41
N PHE A 771 7.95 -1.13 13.29
CA PHE A 771 7.95 -0.50 11.97
C PHE A 771 7.12 -1.30 10.98
N VAL A 772 6.59 -0.60 9.97
CA VAL A 772 5.94 -1.25 8.84
C VAL A 772 7.02 -1.88 7.96
N THR A 773 6.76 -3.11 7.49
CA THR A 773 7.68 -3.92 6.69
C THR A 773 7.71 -3.56 5.20
N GLU A 774 6.88 -2.63 4.75
CA GLU A 774 6.88 -2.06 3.40
C GLU A 774 6.58 -0.56 3.48
N PHE A 775 6.92 0.21 2.44
CA PHE A 775 6.70 1.65 2.42
C PHE A 775 6.55 2.21 1.00
N ASP A 776 6.24 3.50 0.87
CA ASP A 776 5.99 4.15 -0.43
C ASP A 776 7.27 4.61 -1.16
N GLY A 777 8.44 4.33 -0.59
CA GLY A 777 9.74 4.81 -1.09
C GLY A 777 10.20 6.12 -0.45
N ILE A 778 9.34 6.90 0.20
CA ILE A 778 9.72 8.14 0.90
C ILE A 778 9.32 8.09 2.37
N GLY A 779 8.02 8.00 2.64
CA GLY A 779 7.44 7.99 3.98
C GLY A 779 7.44 6.59 4.57
N TRP A 780 8.25 6.38 5.61
CA TRP A 780 8.30 5.12 6.35
C TRP A 780 7.65 5.27 7.73
N THR A 781 6.61 4.48 7.99
CA THR A 781 5.88 4.50 9.27
C THR A 781 6.63 3.68 10.33
N VAL A 782 6.89 4.31 11.46
CA VAL A 782 7.53 3.73 12.64
C VAL A 782 6.75 4.08 13.92
N ALA A 783 6.86 3.23 14.93
CA ALA A 783 6.44 3.50 16.29
C ALA A 783 7.65 3.74 17.18
N ARG A 784 7.56 4.76 18.03
CA ARG A 784 8.57 5.12 19.03
C ARG A 784 7.90 5.58 20.31
N GLY A 785 8.06 4.82 21.39
CA GLY A 785 7.37 5.00 22.66
C GLY A 785 5.86 5.10 22.47
N ASN A 786 5.29 6.21 22.91
CA ASN A 786 3.87 6.51 22.77
C ASN A 786 3.54 7.31 21.50
N ARG A 787 4.29 7.11 20.40
CA ARG A 787 4.13 7.89 19.16
C ARG A 787 4.19 7.00 17.93
N ILE A 788 3.40 7.37 16.92
CA ILE A 788 3.54 6.88 15.54
C ILE A 788 4.08 8.04 14.70
N GLN A 789 5.09 7.77 13.87
CA GLN A 789 5.74 8.76 13.02
C GLN A 789 5.91 8.23 11.60
N VAL A 790 5.87 9.13 10.61
CA VAL A 790 6.23 8.85 9.22
C VAL A 790 7.50 9.62 8.90
N LEU A 791 8.62 8.91 8.75
CA LEU A 791 9.94 9.48 8.50
C LEU A 791 10.19 9.67 7.00
N ASP A 792 10.84 10.76 6.60
CA ASP A 792 11.26 11.01 5.21
C ASP A 792 12.61 10.36 4.90
N THR A 793 12.56 9.09 4.51
CA THR A 793 13.75 8.31 4.15
C THR A 793 14.44 8.74 2.87
N GLY A 794 13.85 9.66 2.09
CA GLY A 794 14.49 10.26 0.92
C GLY A 794 15.34 11.49 1.26
N ARG A 795 15.32 11.95 2.52
CA ARG A 795 16.11 13.10 3.00
C ARG A 795 16.89 12.75 4.26
N SER A 796 16.19 12.40 5.34
CA SER A 796 16.80 12.12 6.64
C SER A 796 15.80 11.42 7.56
N LEU A 797 16.29 10.55 8.45
CA LEU A 797 15.46 9.97 9.53
C LEU A 797 14.96 11.04 10.53
N GLN A 798 15.55 12.24 10.51
CA GLN A 798 15.14 13.34 11.37
C GLN A 798 13.93 14.12 10.83
N ASP A 799 13.66 14.03 9.54
CA ASP A 799 12.52 14.74 8.94
C ASP A 799 11.24 13.91 9.11
N VAL A 800 10.33 14.39 9.96
CA VAL A 800 9.04 13.72 10.20
C VAL A 800 7.95 14.38 9.36
N LEU A 801 7.39 13.62 8.41
CA LEU A 801 6.31 14.06 7.52
C LEU A 801 4.95 14.11 8.23
N TRP A 802 4.75 13.21 9.18
CA TRP A 802 3.50 13.11 9.94
C TRP A 802 3.73 12.38 11.26
N GLN A 803 2.94 12.70 12.28
CA GLN A 803 2.95 11.96 13.53
C GLN A 803 1.60 11.95 14.23
N VAL A 804 1.40 10.93 15.07
CA VAL A 804 0.45 10.94 16.19
C VAL A 804 1.29 10.90 17.46
N ALA A 805 1.34 12.03 18.15
CA ALA A 805 2.02 12.14 19.44
C ALA A 805 1.08 11.76 20.59
N ASP A 806 1.69 11.45 21.74
CA ASP A 806 1.03 11.31 23.04
C ASP A 806 -0.11 10.29 23.05
N LEU A 807 0.14 9.13 22.44
CA LEU A 807 -0.74 7.98 22.53
C LEU A 807 -0.95 7.61 24.01
N PRO A 808 -2.14 7.08 24.35
CA PRO A 808 -2.47 6.77 25.74
C PRO A 808 -1.63 5.65 26.35
N GLY A 809 -0.84 4.94 25.53
CA GLY A 809 0.13 3.96 25.96
C GLY A 809 1.05 3.56 24.80
N GLU A 810 1.72 2.42 24.94
CA GLU A 810 2.72 1.95 23.99
C GLU A 810 2.07 1.21 22.81
N VAL A 811 2.67 1.37 21.63
CA VAL A 811 2.29 0.59 20.46
C VAL A 811 2.87 -0.80 20.62
N VAL A 812 2.04 -1.84 20.50
CA VAL A 812 2.47 -3.24 20.65
C VAL A 812 2.43 -4.02 19.34
N GLU A 813 1.67 -3.55 18.36
CA GLU A 813 1.55 -4.15 17.04
C GLU A 813 1.29 -3.05 16.01
N LEU A 814 1.95 -3.13 14.86
CA LEU A 814 1.86 -2.15 13.77
C LEU A 814 1.87 -2.88 12.44
N THR A 815 0.91 -2.57 11.58
CA THR A 815 0.85 -3.03 10.19
C THR A 815 0.37 -1.90 9.29
N ALA A 816 0.81 -1.89 8.05
CA ALA A 816 0.24 -1.01 7.05
C ALA A 816 0.28 -1.63 5.67
N THR A 817 -0.69 -1.22 4.87
CA THR A 817 -0.80 -1.45 3.44
C THR A 817 -0.72 -0.11 2.72
N ARG A 818 -0.77 -0.11 1.39
CA ARG A 818 -0.80 1.12 0.58
C ARG A 818 -1.92 2.10 0.96
N HIS A 819 -3.02 1.60 1.53
CA HIS A 819 -4.23 2.40 1.75
C HIS A 819 -4.65 2.49 3.22
N LEU A 820 -4.21 1.56 4.06
CA LEU A 820 -4.64 1.41 5.44
C LEU A 820 -3.45 1.18 6.35
N GLU A 821 -3.36 1.95 7.42
CA GLU A 821 -2.41 1.79 8.52
C GLU A 821 -3.19 1.41 9.77
N GLN A 822 -2.70 0.42 10.51
CA GLN A 822 -3.35 -0.09 11.70
C GLN A 822 -2.32 -0.38 12.79
N PHE A 823 -2.66 0.00 14.01
CA PHE A 823 -1.81 -0.29 15.15
C PHE A 823 -2.62 -0.51 16.41
N VAL A 824 -2.09 -1.35 17.29
CA VAL A 824 -2.67 -1.65 18.60
C VAL A 824 -1.89 -0.88 19.65
N VAL A 825 -2.60 -0.07 20.43
CA VAL A 825 -2.06 0.68 21.56
C VAL A 825 -2.48 -0.02 22.84
N HIS A 826 -1.54 -0.42 23.67
CA HIS A 826 -1.80 -0.95 25.00
C HIS A 826 -1.81 0.19 26.02
N ASP A 827 -2.97 0.46 26.60
CA ASP A 827 -3.16 1.42 27.69
C ASP A 827 -3.34 0.63 29.00
N ASP A 828 -2.51 0.93 30.00
CA ASP A 828 -2.51 0.22 31.29
C ASP A 828 -3.86 0.31 32.04
N VAL A 829 -4.65 1.34 31.76
CA VAL A 829 -5.93 1.62 32.44
C VAL A 829 -7.12 1.12 31.62
N LEU A 830 -7.12 1.38 30.31
CA LEU A 830 -8.25 1.11 29.41
C LEU A 830 -8.12 -0.20 28.62
N GLY A 831 -6.95 -0.84 28.66
CA GLY A 831 -6.62 -1.99 27.85
C GLY A 831 -6.31 -1.64 26.39
N PRO A 832 -6.08 -2.65 25.53
CA PRO A 832 -5.67 -2.48 24.15
C PRO A 832 -6.78 -1.85 23.32
N SER A 833 -6.37 -0.96 22.43
CA SER A 833 -7.25 -0.35 21.44
C SER A 833 -6.63 -0.42 20.05
N LEU A 834 -7.44 -0.81 19.07
CA LEU A 834 -7.08 -0.81 17.66
C LEU A 834 -7.36 0.57 17.06
N TRP A 835 -6.35 1.16 16.46
CA TRP A 835 -6.44 2.41 15.71
C TRP A 835 -6.27 2.12 14.24
N ARG A 836 -7.09 2.77 13.39
CA ARG A 836 -7.09 2.57 11.94
C ARG A 836 -7.02 3.90 11.24
N TYR A 837 -6.04 4.09 10.36
CA TYR A 837 -5.83 5.30 9.58
C TYR A 837 -5.85 5.00 8.08
N GLN A 838 -6.42 5.91 7.29
CA GLN A 838 -6.24 5.91 5.83
C GLN A 838 -4.87 6.51 5.49
N CYS A 839 -4.05 5.84 4.69
CA CYS A 839 -2.67 6.28 4.40
C CYS A 839 -2.58 7.57 3.57
N GLU A 840 -3.41 7.72 2.51
CA GLU A 840 -3.33 8.87 1.58
C GLU A 840 -3.56 10.23 2.25
N LEU A 841 -4.49 10.26 3.20
CA LEU A 841 -4.91 11.46 3.92
C LEU A 841 -4.52 11.44 5.39
N ARG A 842 -3.81 10.38 5.83
CA ARG A 842 -3.43 10.11 7.23
C ARG A 842 -4.56 10.39 8.22
N ARG A 843 -5.75 9.88 7.88
CA ARG A 843 -7.01 10.18 8.58
C ARG A 843 -7.43 9.02 9.45
N LEU A 844 -7.72 9.31 10.72
CA LEU A 844 -8.32 8.34 11.64
C LEU A 844 -9.69 7.90 11.11
N LEU A 845 -9.83 6.60 10.85
CA LEU A 845 -11.06 5.94 10.43
C LEU A 845 -11.85 5.43 11.63
N SER A 846 -11.20 4.71 12.54
CA SER A 846 -11.84 4.21 13.77
C SER A 846 -10.83 4.00 14.89
N ARG A 847 -11.34 4.06 16.12
CA ARG A 847 -10.68 3.63 17.36
C ARG A 847 -11.60 2.65 18.06
N GLU A 848 -11.18 1.40 18.15
CA GLU A 848 -12.00 0.30 18.67
C GLU A 848 -11.31 -0.32 19.87
N ARG A 849 -12.04 -0.51 20.98
CA ARG A 849 -11.51 -1.26 22.12
C ARG A 849 -11.46 -2.74 21.77
N MET A 850 -10.39 -3.40 22.19
CA MET A 850 -10.24 -4.83 22.02
C MET A 850 -10.61 -5.54 23.32
N ASP A 851 -11.46 -6.56 23.22
CA ASP A 851 -11.86 -7.37 24.36
C ASP A 851 -10.81 -8.47 24.64
N PHE A 852 -10.27 -8.50 25.85
CA PHE A 852 -9.51 -9.64 26.32
C PHE A 852 -10.41 -10.84 26.61
N SER A 853 -9.93 -12.04 26.28
CA SER A 853 -10.52 -13.28 26.76
C SER A 853 -9.69 -13.79 27.93
N ALA A 854 -10.35 -14.24 29.00
CA ALA A 854 -9.69 -14.98 30.07
C ALA A 854 -9.38 -16.44 29.69
N ILE A 855 -9.67 -16.84 28.43
CA ILE A 855 -9.36 -18.19 27.94
C ILE A 855 -7.84 -18.33 27.79
N PRO A 856 -7.19 -19.29 28.49
CA PRO A 856 -5.73 -19.42 28.55
C PRO A 856 -5.04 -19.59 27.19
N MET A 857 -5.69 -20.25 26.23
CA MET A 857 -5.16 -20.49 24.88
C MET A 857 -5.76 -19.53 23.84
N SER A 858 -5.88 -18.24 24.17
CA SER A 858 -6.32 -17.22 23.21
C SER A 858 -5.16 -16.34 22.75
N LYS A 859 -5.07 -16.10 21.44
CA LYS A 859 -4.07 -15.22 20.83
C LYS A 859 -4.75 -14.14 20.00
N HIS A 860 -4.33 -12.89 20.20
CA HIS A 860 -4.74 -11.78 19.33
C HIS A 860 -3.90 -11.78 18.05
N MET A 861 -4.55 -11.50 16.94
CA MET A 861 -3.94 -11.42 15.62
C MET A 861 -4.41 -10.13 14.94
N LEU A 862 -3.51 -9.41 14.27
CA LEU A 862 -3.86 -8.27 13.44
C LEU A 862 -3.73 -8.63 11.95
N HIS A 863 -4.87 -8.70 11.25
CA HIS A 863 -4.85 -8.85 9.80
C HIS A 863 -4.62 -7.48 9.13
N PRO A 864 -3.69 -7.37 8.15
CA PRO A 864 -3.34 -6.09 7.50
C PRO A 864 -4.47 -5.29 6.85
N GLN A 865 -5.62 -5.92 6.56
CA GLN A 865 -6.77 -5.30 5.89
C GLN A 865 -8.06 -5.47 6.70
N LEU A 866 -8.27 -6.67 7.26
CA LEU A 866 -9.51 -7.02 7.96
C LEU A 866 -9.54 -6.56 9.43
N GLY A 867 -8.39 -6.17 10.00
CA GLY A 867 -8.27 -5.71 11.38
C GLY A 867 -8.00 -6.84 12.38
N ALA A 868 -8.17 -6.53 13.67
CA ALA A 868 -7.83 -7.44 14.75
C ALA A 868 -8.89 -8.53 14.94
N PHE A 869 -8.44 -9.76 15.20
CA PHE A 869 -9.30 -10.89 15.55
C PHE A 869 -8.63 -11.79 16.58
N ARG A 870 -9.36 -12.80 17.07
CA ARG A 870 -8.86 -13.76 18.05
C ARG A 870 -8.80 -15.17 17.47
N LEU A 871 -7.71 -15.85 17.77
CA LEU A 871 -7.54 -17.28 17.65
C LEU A 871 -7.79 -17.91 19.02
N LEU A 872 -8.76 -18.83 19.10
CA LEU A 872 -9.18 -19.51 20.34
C LEU A 872 -8.79 -20.98 20.24
N GLY A 873 -8.00 -21.46 21.20
CA GLY A 873 -7.68 -22.88 21.36
C GLY A 873 -8.48 -23.54 22.47
N GLU A 874 -9.07 -24.68 22.17
CA GLU A 874 -9.72 -25.58 23.13
C GLU A 874 -9.19 -26.99 22.89
N THR A 875 -8.73 -27.67 23.94
CA THR A 875 -8.32 -29.08 23.85
C THR A 875 -9.57 -29.96 23.97
N GLU A 876 -9.84 -30.78 22.96
CA GLU A 876 -10.96 -31.72 22.94
C GLU A 876 -10.62 -33.02 23.72
N GLU A 877 -11.63 -33.77 24.14
CA GLU A 877 -11.45 -35.11 24.74
C GLU A 877 -10.69 -36.02 23.75
N GLY A 878 -9.55 -36.56 24.17
CA GLY A 878 -8.64 -37.32 23.30
C GLY A 878 -7.42 -36.55 22.80
N GLY A 879 -7.14 -35.35 23.34
CA GLY A 879 -5.83 -34.70 23.17
C GLY A 879 -5.64 -33.93 21.86
N THR A 880 -6.70 -33.77 21.07
CA THR A 880 -6.71 -32.96 19.85
C THR A 880 -6.92 -31.49 20.20
N LEU A 881 -6.07 -30.59 19.67
CA LEU A 881 -6.26 -29.16 19.82
C LEU A 881 -7.20 -28.62 18.72
N CYS A 882 -8.32 -28.03 19.12
CA CYS A 882 -9.26 -27.36 18.25
C CYS A 882 -9.01 -25.84 18.27
N LEU A 883 -8.57 -25.30 17.14
CA LEU A 883 -8.33 -23.87 16.97
C LEU A 883 -9.46 -23.26 16.15
N ARG A 884 -10.13 -22.25 16.70
CA ARG A 884 -11.25 -21.53 16.06
C ARG A 884 -10.94 -20.05 15.96
N TRP A 885 -11.33 -19.42 14.86
CA TRP A 885 -11.22 -17.98 14.68
C TRP A 885 -12.42 -17.42 13.93
N ARG A 886 -12.68 -16.14 14.15
CA ARG A 886 -13.66 -15.34 13.42
C ARG A 886 -13.08 -13.95 13.22
N VAL A 887 -12.87 -13.58 11.95
CA VAL A 887 -12.28 -12.29 11.58
C VAL A 887 -13.37 -11.24 11.42
N VAL A 888 -14.32 -11.51 10.54
CA VAL A 888 -15.51 -10.69 10.31
C VAL A 888 -16.71 -11.60 10.03
N ALA A 889 -17.92 -11.05 9.97
CA ALA A 889 -19.11 -11.83 9.64
C ALA A 889 -18.93 -12.53 8.28
N GLY A 890 -18.97 -13.87 8.27
CA GLY A 890 -18.79 -14.70 7.08
C GLY A 890 -17.34 -15.17 6.81
N ILE A 891 -16.35 -14.68 7.58
CA ILE A 891 -14.97 -15.17 7.54
C ILE A 891 -14.63 -15.74 8.92
N GLU A 892 -14.85 -17.04 9.06
CA GLU A 892 -14.53 -17.84 10.23
C GLU A 892 -13.95 -19.17 9.81
N GLY A 893 -13.15 -19.79 10.66
CA GLY A 893 -12.53 -21.06 10.38
C GLY A 893 -12.25 -21.86 11.63
N VAL A 894 -12.06 -23.17 11.43
CA VAL A 894 -11.68 -24.11 12.46
C VAL A 894 -10.64 -25.07 11.88
N VAL A 895 -9.62 -25.37 12.67
CA VAL A 895 -8.66 -26.43 12.35
C VAL A 895 -8.47 -27.31 13.58
N ARG A 896 -8.34 -28.61 13.34
CA ARG A 896 -8.04 -29.60 14.38
C ARG A 896 -6.62 -30.08 14.18
N VAL A 897 -5.82 -29.96 15.24
CA VAL A 897 -4.44 -30.42 15.29
C VAL A 897 -4.44 -31.70 16.13
N PRO A 898 -4.40 -32.90 15.50
CA PRO A 898 -4.36 -34.16 16.23
C PRO A 898 -3.06 -34.30 17.04
N ASP A 899 -3.12 -35.15 18.07
CA ASP A 899 -1.99 -35.57 18.91
C ASP A 899 -1.21 -34.43 19.59
N HIS A 900 -1.88 -33.30 19.88
CA HIS A 900 -1.24 -32.18 20.58
C HIS A 900 -0.98 -32.50 22.05
N ALA A 901 -1.89 -33.19 22.75
CA ALA A 901 -1.70 -33.52 24.16
C ALA A 901 -0.57 -34.53 24.40
N ASP A 902 -0.31 -35.40 23.42
CA ASP A 902 0.79 -36.38 23.43
C ASP A 902 2.05 -35.85 22.72
N ALA A 903 2.06 -34.57 22.32
CA ALA A 903 3.19 -33.98 21.64
C ALA A 903 4.42 -33.92 22.57
N PRO A 904 5.65 -34.13 22.04
CA PRO A 904 6.85 -34.04 22.85
C PRO A 904 6.92 -32.73 23.63
N GLU A 905 7.40 -32.79 24.88
CA GLU A 905 7.68 -31.59 25.68
C GLU A 905 8.52 -30.60 24.84
N GLY A 906 8.03 -29.35 24.73
CA GLY A 906 8.65 -28.31 23.89
C GLY A 906 8.05 -28.12 22.50
N THR A 907 6.95 -28.80 22.16
CA THR A 907 6.21 -28.53 20.91
C THR A 907 5.61 -27.12 20.92
N ALA A 908 6.03 -26.27 19.99
CA ALA A 908 5.60 -24.87 19.89
C ALA A 908 4.72 -24.62 18.66
N LEU A 909 3.75 -23.71 18.80
CA LEU A 909 2.87 -23.26 17.71
C LEU A 909 3.10 -21.78 17.37
N GLY A 910 3.44 -21.50 16.12
CA GLY A 910 3.53 -20.16 15.55
C GLY A 910 2.34 -19.85 14.64
N PHE A 911 1.96 -18.58 14.53
CA PHE A 911 0.83 -18.14 13.70
C PHE A 911 1.11 -16.81 13.00
N TRP A 912 0.76 -16.74 11.72
CA TRP A 912 0.81 -15.54 10.88
C TRP A 912 -0.46 -15.44 10.06
N VAL A 913 -0.84 -14.21 9.69
CA VAL A 913 -2.04 -13.97 8.90
C VAL A 913 -1.77 -12.92 7.84
N ASP A 914 -2.10 -13.23 6.59
CA ASP A 914 -2.12 -12.26 5.48
C ASP A 914 -2.97 -12.80 4.33
N GLY A 915 -3.58 -11.90 3.55
CA GLY A 915 -4.50 -12.23 2.47
C GLY A 915 -5.60 -13.19 2.92
N ASP A 916 -5.79 -14.27 2.17
CA ASP A 916 -6.78 -15.30 2.50
C ASP A 916 -6.22 -16.41 3.41
N TRP A 917 -5.09 -16.17 4.09
CA TRP A 917 -4.30 -17.23 4.72
C TRP A 917 -4.08 -17.01 6.22
N LEU A 918 -4.34 -18.06 6.99
CA LEU A 918 -3.76 -18.26 8.33
C LEU A 918 -2.66 -19.32 8.19
N VAL A 919 -1.42 -18.95 8.46
CA VAL A 919 -0.28 -19.87 8.39
C VAL A 919 0.07 -20.34 9.80
N MET A 920 0.09 -21.64 10.00
CA MET A 920 0.45 -22.29 11.26
C MET A 920 1.83 -22.93 11.13
N LEU A 921 2.72 -22.65 12.07
CA LEU A 921 3.96 -23.39 12.28
C LEU A 921 3.78 -24.35 13.44
N ARG A 922 4.16 -25.61 13.26
CA ARG A 922 4.33 -26.59 14.33
C ARG A 922 5.80 -27.00 14.40
N SER A 923 6.44 -26.73 15.53
CA SER A 923 7.83 -27.08 15.80
C SER A 923 7.89 -28.25 16.78
N ALA A 924 8.53 -29.36 16.41
CA ALA A 924 8.71 -30.52 17.27
C ALA A 924 10.11 -31.12 17.06
N SER A 925 10.91 -31.22 18.13
CA SER A 925 12.25 -31.84 18.10
C SER A 925 13.18 -31.31 16.98
N GLY A 926 13.10 -30.01 16.68
CA GLY A 926 13.92 -29.35 15.66
C GLY A 926 13.40 -29.44 14.22
N ASN A 927 12.37 -30.26 13.97
CA ASN A 927 11.66 -30.29 12.68
C ASN A 927 10.40 -29.43 12.76
N CYS A 928 10.19 -28.66 11.69
CA CYS A 928 9.10 -27.72 11.57
C CYS A 928 8.14 -28.16 10.46
N THR A 929 6.85 -27.97 10.67
CA THR A 929 5.83 -28.12 9.63
C THR A 929 5.03 -26.82 9.54
N LEU A 930 5.03 -26.22 8.36
CA LEU A 930 4.21 -25.06 8.03
C LEU A 930 2.94 -25.50 7.29
N GLN A 931 1.79 -24.95 7.67
CA GLN A 931 0.51 -25.22 7.02
C GLN A 931 -0.21 -23.91 6.66
N TRP A 932 -0.55 -23.76 5.39
CA TRP A 932 -1.39 -22.65 4.91
C TRP A 932 -2.85 -23.05 4.97
N LEU A 933 -3.60 -22.43 5.88
CA LEU A 933 -5.02 -22.63 6.06
C LEU A 933 -5.79 -21.50 5.40
N VAL A 934 -6.83 -21.84 4.63
CA VAL A 934 -7.76 -20.85 4.09
C VAL A 934 -8.50 -20.19 5.27
N LEU A 935 -8.40 -18.86 5.36
CA LEU A 935 -8.96 -18.07 6.45
C LEU A 935 -10.48 -18.28 6.60
N GLY A 936 -11.18 -18.46 5.48
CA GLY A 936 -12.54 -18.96 5.44
C GLY A 936 -12.59 -20.49 5.49
N GLY A 937 -13.17 -21.04 6.56
CA GLY A 937 -13.40 -22.47 6.75
C GLY A 937 -12.26 -23.25 7.39
N GLY A 938 -11.00 -22.78 7.32
CA GLY A 938 -9.86 -23.43 7.96
C GLY A 938 -9.29 -24.64 7.22
N ARG A 939 -9.60 -24.79 5.92
CA ARG A 939 -9.08 -25.90 5.10
C ARG A 939 -7.58 -25.70 4.81
N ALA A 940 -6.78 -26.74 5.03
CA ALA A 940 -5.37 -26.75 4.61
C ALA A 940 -5.25 -26.78 3.08
N ALA A 941 -4.48 -25.84 2.52
CA ALA A 941 -4.22 -25.75 1.08
C ALA A 941 -2.77 -26.04 0.71
N ALA A 942 -1.82 -25.87 1.63
CA ALA A 942 -0.44 -26.31 1.46
C ALA A 942 0.18 -26.76 2.79
N THR A 943 1.15 -27.66 2.72
CA THR A 943 1.97 -28.12 3.83
C THR A 943 3.44 -28.16 3.39
N LEU A 944 4.32 -27.61 4.22
CA LEU A 944 5.76 -27.56 3.97
C LEU A 944 6.52 -28.17 5.15
N ALA A 945 7.33 -29.19 4.88
CA ALA A 945 8.28 -29.72 5.85
C ALA A 945 9.57 -28.87 5.83
N TRP A 946 10.01 -28.41 7.00
CA TRP A 946 11.20 -27.58 7.16
C TRP A 946 12.15 -28.16 8.22
N PRO A 947 13.39 -28.51 7.86
CA PRO A 947 14.36 -29.08 8.79
C PRO A 947 15.17 -28.00 9.53
N ASP A 948 15.81 -28.40 10.63
CA ASP A 948 16.87 -27.64 11.32
C ASP A 948 16.45 -26.28 11.91
N GLY A 949 15.35 -26.27 12.68
CA GLY A 949 14.91 -25.10 13.45
C GLY A 949 13.75 -24.32 12.84
N GLU A 950 13.39 -23.21 13.49
CA GLU A 950 12.23 -22.40 13.08
C GLU A 950 12.58 -21.47 11.91
N PRO A 951 11.88 -21.57 10.77
CA PRO A 951 12.12 -20.69 9.65
C PRO A 951 11.55 -19.28 9.92
N GLY A 952 12.24 -18.27 9.38
CA GLY A 952 11.65 -16.96 9.15
C GLY A 952 10.60 -17.02 8.05
N MET A 953 9.57 -16.19 8.16
CA MET A 953 8.48 -16.15 7.20
C MET A 953 8.00 -14.72 6.96
N ARG A 954 7.67 -14.42 5.71
CA ARG A 954 7.18 -13.11 5.28
C ARG A 954 6.07 -13.25 4.24
N ALA A 955 4.96 -12.54 4.44
CA ALA A 955 3.95 -12.38 3.41
C ALA A 955 4.45 -11.42 2.33
N VAL A 956 4.16 -11.74 1.07
CA VAL A 956 4.51 -10.94 -0.11
C VAL A 956 3.30 -10.84 -1.03
N ALA A 957 3.33 -9.91 -1.99
CA ALA A 957 2.16 -9.54 -2.80
C ALA A 957 1.39 -10.71 -3.44
N ASN A 958 2.08 -11.78 -3.86
CA ASN A 958 1.48 -12.97 -4.49
C ASN A 958 1.57 -14.24 -3.61
N GLY A 959 2.03 -14.15 -2.37
CA GLY A 959 2.15 -15.32 -1.51
C GLY A 959 3.09 -15.16 -0.32
N TRP A 960 4.02 -16.12 -0.15
CA TRP A 960 4.84 -16.20 1.07
C TRP A 960 6.29 -16.56 0.76
N LEU A 961 7.21 -15.94 1.49
CA LEU A 961 8.62 -16.31 1.56
C LEU A 961 8.90 -17.03 2.88
N VAL A 962 9.67 -18.12 2.81
CA VAL A 962 10.17 -18.90 3.94
C VAL A 962 11.68 -18.98 3.82
N PHE A 963 12.41 -18.68 4.88
CA PHE A 963 13.87 -18.63 4.86
C PHE A 963 14.48 -18.98 6.21
N ASP A 964 15.78 -19.30 6.25
CA ASP A 964 16.46 -19.66 7.50
C ASP A 964 17.94 -19.26 7.58
N GLY A 965 18.51 -19.46 8.77
CA GLY A 965 19.93 -19.26 9.03
C GLY A 965 20.87 -20.27 8.35
N GLN A 966 20.34 -21.28 7.65
CA GLN A 966 21.11 -22.21 6.81
C GLN A 966 21.14 -21.76 5.34
N GLY A 967 20.56 -20.60 5.01
CA GLY A 967 20.61 -20.02 3.67
C GLY A 967 19.57 -20.57 2.70
N ARG A 968 18.54 -21.27 3.20
CA ARG A 968 17.41 -21.75 2.42
C ARG A 968 16.44 -20.61 2.15
N VAL A 969 15.90 -20.53 0.95
CA VAL A 969 14.80 -19.60 0.61
C VAL A 969 13.77 -20.32 -0.25
N LEU A 970 12.50 -20.26 0.14
CA LEU A 970 11.37 -20.78 -0.62
C LEU A 970 10.30 -19.70 -0.79
N HIS A 971 9.88 -19.50 -2.03
CA HIS A 971 8.77 -18.63 -2.41
C HIS A 971 7.57 -19.48 -2.84
N LEU A 972 6.47 -19.38 -2.12
CA LEU A 972 5.18 -19.98 -2.47
C LEU A 972 4.28 -18.91 -3.11
N ASP A 973 4.10 -18.98 -4.43
CA ASP A 973 3.14 -18.16 -5.18
C ASP A 973 1.74 -18.77 -5.03
N THR A 974 0.92 -18.13 -4.20
CA THR A 974 -0.44 -18.57 -3.87
C THR A 974 -1.45 -18.27 -4.98
N GLU A 975 -1.14 -17.35 -5.90
CA GLU A 975 -1.98 -17.09 -7.08
C GLU A 975 -1.82 -18.19 -8.14
N ARG A 976 -0.61 -18.75 -8.26
CA ARG A 976 -0.26 -19.76 -9.25
C ARG A 976 -0.25 -21.18 -8.71
N SER A 977 -0.21 -21.35 -7.39
CA SER A 977 0.04 -22.64 -6.73
C SER A 977 1.40 -23.24 -7.12
N VAL A 978 2.44 -22.40 -7.21
CA VAL A 978 3.81 -22.82 -7.58
C VAL A 978 4.77 -22.42 -6.47
N ALA A 979 5.74 -23.28 -6.18
CA ALA A 979 6.83 -22.97 -5.27
C ALA A 979 8.16 -22.85 -6.02
N THR A 980 9.02 -21.94 -5.61
CA THR A 980 10.40 -21.79 -6.10
C THR A 980 11.32 -21.82 -4.90
N GLY A 981 12.23 -22.79 -4.85
CA GLY A 981 13.19 -22.95 -3.76
C GLY A 981 14.63 -22.84 -4.27
N PHE A 982 15.46 -22.10 -3.55
CA PHE A 982 16.89 -21.94 -3.86
C PHE A 982 17.70 -21.71 -2.58
N ALA A 983 19.01 -21.65 -2.72
CA ALA A 983 19.93 -21.36 -1.63
C ALA A 983 21.07 -20.48 -2.11
N ILE A 984 21.58 -19.61 -1.23
CA ILE A 984 22.75 -18.78 -1.52
C ILE A 984 24.01 -19.62 -1.28
N ARG A 985 24.89 -19.67 -2.28
CA ARG A 985 26.18 -20.37 -2.20
C ARG A 985 27.34 -19.43 -1.95
#